data_AF-S8FFA2-F1
#
_entry.id   AF-S8FFA2-F1
#
_cell.length_a   1.000
_cell.length_b   1.000
_cell.length_c   1.000
_cell.angle_alpha   90.00
_cell.angle_beta   90.00
_cell.angle_gamma   90.00
#
_symmetry.space_group_name_H-M   'P 1'
#
loop_
_entity.id
_entity.type
_entity.pdbx_description
1 polymer ?
#
loop_
_entity_poly.entity_id
_entity_poly.type
_entity_poly.pdbx_seq_one_letter_code
_entity_poly.pdbx_strand_id
1 'polypeptide(L)'
;MLDTNLYGPEEERILLLIDEHRLKEAIVQIQAMTSSTRNWKLRSEVEELQTSYNLMLDYARKGMKDPNFKEMYDKMIRKSYELTDWACIEKAAVAHPDRLYFRTKRHYEAQPSLSYGEIQLILESCAEEMAETPLRDTGDTKREKEIELIQQRHEDALSELFDKVWVSSPWNEETEASMYSMLRSTLIPVNDLCVLISAVTMAALKLFDIRKYMFLVKAYRHKDMMINQRALVGMGFISILYDWRITRYPQAKLALDELKDNEPFIQNLFTIQMQLLLTRETAKIDKKMKEDIIPGMMKNVGRSGHIGFEENDDDENFNPDWEKRMHESGLTDELRAMSELQLAGADVYMGSFAQFKHYPFFKKMSHWFYPFDRHYKELAPLIAMNENEEFSLINMLLGSDMFCNSDKYSFCLSLLTAPNAVRKMMIAQLRENAEALSEEEQAQLKTQLNVKLNAKQISRQYIHDLYRFFKLWERRSENIDIFQSGCQLWCTNDLQNALRGTKEMKEIGDYLLQNEYIEEASEIFKFLADKEKNNSEYYQKIGYTQERQKQYASAIDWYKKSELLQSGDVWTLRHIARCLMKERRYHEAYEYYKQIETFKPDDLKLTMEVGRCLTMMQHYEEALTCFFKVEYLSQKSDEARRAIGWCSFVVGKYDQAQKYYEMLLSEPDPAMQDWINAGHVYQVQKQTEKAIACYKNAVNLCDNWEDFLTHYRDDRPYLRAQGLSAEKIDILPDELL
;
A
#
# COMPACT_ATOMS: atom_id res chain seq x y z
N MET A 1 -15.80 -12.92 2.11
CA MET A 1 -14.73 -13.77 2.64
C MET A 1 -13.44 -13.12 2.19
N LEU A 2 -12.65 -12.60 3.12
CA LEU A 2 -11.30 -12.16 2.80
C LEU A 2 -10.47 -13.42 2.56
N ASP A 3 -9.79 -13.46 1.42
CA ASP A 3 -8.92 -14.53 0.94
C ASP A 3 -7.61 -14.52 1.76
N THR A 4 -7.74 -14.65 3.08
CA THR A 4 -6.60 -14.76 3.99
C THR A 4 -6.30 -16.23 4.13
N ASN A 5 -5.16 -16.69 3.58
CA ASN A 5 -4.54 -18.03 3.75
C ASN A 5 -4.20 -18.36 5.23
N LEU A 6 -5.07 -17.97 6.18
CA LEU A 6 -4.87 -18.07 7.61
C LEU A 6 -5.13 -19.48 8.13
N TYR A 7 -6.01 -20.19 7.44
CA TYR A 7 -6.54 -21.49 7.82
C TYR A 7 -6.33 -22.48 6.67
N GLY A 8 -6.18 -23.76 7.00
CA GLY A 8 -6.21 -24.81 5.99
C GLY A 8 -7.66 -25.13 5.57
N PRO A 9 -7.85 -25.95 4.53
CA PRO A 9 -9.18 -26.26 4.00
C PRO A 9 -10.13 -26.92 5.02
N GLU A 10 -9.59 -27.69 5.96
CA GLU A 10 -10.38 -28.33 7.02
C GLU A 10 -10.85 -27.29 8.04
N GLU A 11 -9.98 -26.35 8.42
CA GLU A 11 -10.26 -25.31 9.39
C GLU A 11 -11.25 -24.28 8.82
N GLU A 12 -11.08 -23.86 7.57
CA GLU A 12 -12.03 -22.98 6.86
C GLU A 12 -13.42 -23.61 6.81
N ARG A 13 -13.51 -24.92 6.57
CA ARG A 13 -14.78 -25.63 6.60
C ARG A 13 -15.43 -25.59 7.98
N ILE A 14 -14.65 -25.74 9.06
CA ILE A 14 -15.19 -25.64 10.42
C ILE A 14 -15.73 -24.23 10.67
N LEU A 15 -14.97 -23.20 10.31
CA LEU A 15 -15.39 -21.79 10.46
C LEU A 15 -16.68 -21.51 9.68
N LEU A 16 -16.76 -21.97 8.42
CA LEU A 16 -17.96 -21.87 7.60
C LEU A 16 -19.17 -22.55 8.25
N LEU A 17 -19.00 -23.73 8.86
CA LEU A 17 -20.08 -24.40 9.59
C LEU A 17 -20.55 -23.61 10.80
N ILE A 18 -19.64 -22.93 11.52
CA ILE A 18 -20.02 -22.07 12.63
C ILE A 18 -20.81 -20.86 12.10
N ASP A 19 -20.36 -20.26 10.99
CA ASP A 19 -21.02 -19.12 10.33
C ASP A 19 -22.42 -19.46 9.80
N GLU A 20 -22.59 -20.67 9.27
CA GLU A 20 -23.87 -21.23 8.84
C GLU A 20 -24.77 -21.69 10.01
N HIS A 21 -24.38 -21.43 11.26
CA HIS A 21 -25.09 -21.87 12.47
C HIS A 21 -25.22 -23.39 12.63
N ARG A 22 -24.38 -24.18 11.94
CA ARG A 22 -24.33 -25.66 11.98
C ARG A 22 -23.39 -26.16 13.09
N LEU A 23 -23.62 -25.64 14.31
CA LEU A 23 -22.70 -25.77 15.44
C LEU A 23 -22.43 -27.23 15.85
N LYS A 24 -23.41 -28.14 15.72
CA LYS A 24 -23.20 -29.56 16.04
C LYS A 24 -22.13 -30.19 15.16
N GLU A 25 -22.19 -29.92 13.86
CA GLU A 25 -21.25 -30.45 12.88
C GLU A 25 -19.87 -29.84 13.08
N ALA A 26 -19.80 -28.53 13.35
CA ALA A 26 -18.56 -27.85 13.70
C ALA A 26 -17.89 -28.49 14.92
N ILE A 27 -18.62 -28.69 16.03
CA ILE A 27 -18.09 -29.31 17.25
C ILE A 27 -17.55 -30.72 16.98
N VAL A 28 -18.26 -31.54 16.19
CA VAL A 28 -17.80 -32.88 15.82
C VAL A 28 -16.48 -32.83 15.04
N GLN A 29 -16.34 -31.88 14.11
CA GLN A 29 -15.10 -31.72 13.35
C GLN A 29 -13.95 -31.18 14.22
N ILE A 30 -14.22 -30.25 15.14
CA ILE A 30 -13.23 -29.79 16.13
C ILE A 30 -12.78 -30.97 17.00
N GLN A 31 -13.70 -31.83 17.44
CA GLN A 31 -13.36 -33.03 18.21
C GLN A 31 -12.50 -34.01 17.41
N ALA A 32 -12.83 -34.23 16.14
CA ALA A 32 -12.02 -35.08 15.26
C ALA A 32 -10.59 -34.52 15.11
N MET A 33 -10.46 -33.21 14.89
CA MET A 33 -9.17 -32.53 14.77
C MET A 33 -8.35 -32.58 16.07
N THR A 34 -9.00 -32.47 17.23
CA THR A 34 -8.31 -32.47 18.53
C THR A 34 -8.02 -33.86 19.09
N SER A 35 -8.68 -34.91 18.60
CA SER A 35 -8.54 -36.30 19.10
C SER A 35 -7.11 -36.84 19.07
N SER A 36 -6.31 -36.43 18.07
CA SER A 36 -4.92 -36.83 17.88
C SER A 36 -3.90 -35.93 18.61
N THR A 37 -4.37 -34.83 19.21
CA THR A 37 -3.49 -33.86 19.90
C THR A 37 -3.10 -34.35 21.30
N ARG A 38 -1.87 -34.02 21.72
CA ARG A 38 -1.38 -34.35 23.08
C ARG A 38 -1.89 -33.38 24.15
N ASN A 39 -2.50 -32.27 23.75
CA ASN A 39 -2.99 -31.23 24.64
C ASN A 39 -4.27 -31.68 25.35
N TRP A 40 -4.14 -32.15 26.59
CA TRP A 40 -5.28 -32.65 27.37
C TRP A 40 -6.31 -31.55 27.68
N LYS A 41 -5.85 -30.31 27.91
CA LYS A 41 -6.71 -29.18 28.24
C LYS A 41 -7.63 -28.82 27.08
N LEU A 42 -7.07 -28.73 25.86
CA LEU A 42 -7.85 -28.50 24.65
C LEU A 42 -8.93 -29.58 24.45
N ARG A 43 -8.57 -30.86 24.59
CA ARG A 43 -9.54 -31.97 24.46
C ARG A 43 -10.66 -31.87 25.50
N SER A 44 -10.32 -31.60 26.75
CA SER A 44 -11.29 -31.42 27.84
C SER A 44 -12.28 -30.29 27.54
N GLU A 45 -11.80 -29.15 27.02
CA GLU A 45 -12.64 -27.99 26.69
C GLU A 45 -13.59 -28.27 25.51
N VAL A 46 -13.14 -29.06 24.53
CA VAL A 46 -13.98 -29.50 23.40
C VAL A 46 -15.07 -30.48 23.87
N GLU A 47 -14.72 -31.42 24.76
CA GLU A 47 -15.68 -32.36 25.36
C GLU A 47 -16.72 -31.64 26.23
N GLU A 48 -16.30 -30.63 27.01
CA GLU A 48 -17.20 -29.81 27.80
C GLU A 48 -18.16 -29.00 26.91
N LEU A 49 -17.65 -28.40 25.83
CA LEU A 49 -18.48 -27.68 24.86
C LEU A 49 -19.51 -28.61 24.20
N GLN A 50 -19.08 -29.81 23.79
CA GLN A 50 -19.97 -30.81 23.20
C GLN A 50 -21.06 -31.25 24.17
N THR A 51 -20.69 -31.53 25.42
CA THR A 51 -21.62 -31.94 26.47
C THR A 51 -22.64 -30.83 26.74
N SER A 52 -22.17 -29.59 26.90
CA SER A 52 -23.01 -28.43 27.16
C SER A 52 -23.98 -28.15 26.00
N TYR A 53 -23.52 -28.28 24.75
CA TYR A 53 -24.39 -28.09 23.59
C TYR A 53 -25.40 -29.22 23.41
N ASN A 54 -25.03 -30.47 23.67
CA ASN A 54 -25.98 -31.59 23.66
C ASN A 54 -27.08 -31.42 24.71
N LEU A 55 -26.72 -30.98 25.93
CA LEU A 55 -27.71 -30.63 26.95
C LEU A 55 -28.67 -29.56 26.44
N MET A 56 -28.15 -28.47 25.86
CA MET A 56 -28.97 -27.40 25.28
C MET A 56 -29.95 -27.91 24.21
N LEU A 57 -29.50 -28.81 23.33
CA LEU A 57 -30.36 -29.44 22.32
C LEU A 57 -31.46 -30.29 22.96
N ASP A 58 -31.17 -31.01 24.04
CA ASP A 58 -32.17 -31.80 24.76
C ASP A 58 -33.19 -30.92 25.50
N TYR A 59 -32.76 -29.80 26.07
CA TYR A 59 -33.66 -28.78 26.63
C TYR A 59 -34.59 -28.21 25.56
N ALA A 60 -34.04 -27.87 24.37
CA ALA A 60 -34.82 -27.37 23.24
C ALA A 60 -35.83 -28.40 22.73
N ARG A 61 -35.45 -29.68 22.61
CA ARG A 61 -36.36 -30.79 22.21
C ARG A 61 -37.53 -30.96 23.15
N LYS A 62 -37.33 -30.73 24.46
CA LYS A 62 -38.37 -30.81 25.48
C LYS A 62 -39.32 -29.59 25.47
N GLY A 63 -39.10 -28.61 24.59
CA GLY A 63 -39.95 -27.42 24.46
C GLY A 63 -39.88 -26.48 25.66
N MET A 64 -38.84 -26.57 26.49
CA MET A 64 -38.68 -25.71 27.67
C MET A 64 -38.26 -24.30 27.23
N LYS A 65 -38.92 -23.28 27.78
CA LYS A 65 -38.58 -21.88 27.53
C LYS A 65 -37.47 -21.45 28.48
N ASP A 66 -36.24 -21.38 27.98
CA ASP A 66 -35.11 -20.78 28.69
C ASP A 66 -34.92 -19.32 28.20
N PRO A 67 -35.12 -18.30 29.07
CA PRO A 67 -34.91 -16.91 28.70
C PRO A 67 -33.45 -16.60 28.28
N ASN A 68 -32.48 -17.40 28.73
CA ASN A 68 -31.05 -17.20 28.45
C ASN A 68 -30.54 -18.06 27.29
N PHE A 69 -31.44 -18.77 26.57
CA PHE A 69 -31.07 -19.68 25.49
C PHE A 69 -30.15 -19.02 24.45
N LYS A 70 -30.51 -17.81 24.00
CA LYS A 70 -29.74 -17.06 22.99
C LYS A 70 -28.32 -16.75 23.49
N GLU A 71 -28.20 -16.26 24.73
CA GLU A 71 -26.91 -15.87 25.29
C GLU A 71 -25.99 -17.09 25.46
N MET A 72 -26.53 -18.22 25.92
CA MET A 72 -25.78 -19.46 26.02
C MET A 72 -25.35 -19.97 24.64
N TYR A 73 -26.24 -19.92 23.64
CA TYR A 73 -25.92 -20.34 22.28
C TYR A 73 -24.82 -19.46 21.65
N ASP A 74 -24.92 -18.14 21.80
CA ASP A 74 -23.91 -17.20 21.34
C ASP A 74 -22.56 -17.41 22.06
N LYS A 75 -22.57 -17.79 23.35
CA LYS A 75 -21.37 -18.17 24.09
C LYS A 75 -20.73 -19.44 23.53
N MET A 76 -21.53 -20.44 23.18
CA MET A 76 -21.04 -21.66 22.56
C MET A 76 -20.47 -21.42 21.16
N ILE A 77 -21.09 -20.54 20.36
CA ILE A 77 -20.54 -20.10 19.07
C ILE A 77 -19.15 -19.48 19.25
N ARG A 78 -19.00 -18.50 20.17
CA ARG A 78 -17.70 -17.86 20.44
C ARG A 78 -16.66 -18.88 20.86
N LYS A 79 -17.03 -19.79 21.76
CA LYS A 79 -16.16 -20.86 22.24
C LYS A 79 -15.74 -21.80 21.10
N SER A 80 -16.63 -22.12 20.16
CA SER A 80 -16.27 -22.91 18.98
C SER A 80 -15.20 -22.24 18.13
N TYR A 81 -15.28 -20.94 17.86
CA TYR A 81 -14.22 -20.22 17.15
C TYR A 81 -12.88 -20.30 17.89
N GLU A 82 -12.89 -20.04 19.20
CA GLU A 82 -11.69 -20.10 20.04
C GLU A 82 -11.04 -21.48 20.04
N LEU A 83 -11.84 -22.55 20.15
CA LEU A 83 -11.34 -23.91 20.13
C LEU A 83 -10.86 -24.34 18.74
N THR A 84 -11.50 -23.86 17.66
CA THR A 84 -11.02 -24.10 16.29
C THR A 84 -9.64 -23.50 16.07
N ASP A 85 -9.43 -22.25 16.47
CA ASP A 85 -8.10 -21.64 16.31
C ASP A 85 -7.04 -22.33 17.17
N TRP A 86 -7.39 -22.66 18.43
CA TRP A 86 -6.45 -23.34 19.30
C TRP A 86 -6.07 -24.70 18.71
N ALA A 87 -7.03 -25.46 18.20
CA ALA A 87 -6.76 -26.71 17.53
C ALA A 87 -5.92 -26.54 16.24
N CYS A 88 -6.15 -25.47 15.47
CA CYS A 88 -5.32 -25.13 14.30
C CYS A 88 -3.86 -24.89 14.71
N ILE A 89 -3.62 -24.14 15.78
CA ILE A 89 -2.27 -23.87 16.30
C ILE A 89 -1.60 -25.16 16.77
N GLU A 90 -2.31 -26.05 17.48
CA GLU A 90 -1.76 -27.33 17.94
C GLU A 90 -1.45 -28.28 16.77
N LYS A 91 -2.31 -28.33 15.74
CA LYS A 91 -2.06 -29.09 14.51
C LYS A 91 -0.83 -28.56 13.77
N ALA A 92 -0.71 -27.25 13.63
CA ALA A 92 0.44 -26.61 13.02
C ALA A 92 1.74 -26.85 13.81
N ALA A 93 1.66 -26.96 15.14
CA ALA A 93 2.81 -27.31 15.98
C ALA A 93 3.36 -28.71 15.69
N VAL A 94 2.49 -29.66 15.35
CA VAL A 94 2.87 -31.02 14.94
C VAL A 94 3.43 -31.05 13.52
N ALA A 95 2.82 -30.31 12.59
CA ALA A 95 3.25 -30.27 11.19
C ALA A 95 4.59 -29.54 11.00
N HIS A 96 4.85 -28.51 11.80
CA HIS A 96 6.00 -27.62 11.63
C HIS A 96 6.72 -27.31 12.95
N PRO A 97 7.27 -28.32 13.65
CA PRO A 97 7.82 -28.15 14.99
C PRO A 97 9.01 -27.16 15.05
N ASP A 98 9.76 -27.01 13.95
CA ASP A 98 10.98 -26.20 13.90
C ASP A 98 10.73 -24.69 13.67
N ARG A 99 9.48 -24.28 13.40
CA ARG A 99 9.11 -22.86 13.30
C ARG A 99 9.35 -22.14 14.62
N LEU A 100 9.76 -20.86 14.55
CA LEU A 100 10.21 -20.10 15.73
C LEU A 100 9.15 -20.12 16.82
N TYR A 101 7.92 -19.80 16.43
CA TYR A 101 6.77 -19.72 17.33
C TYR A 101 6.61 -20.99 18.19
N PHE A 102 6.64 -22.18 17.57
CA PHE A 102 6.45 -23.45 18.29
C PHE A 102 7.67 -23.87 19.10
N ARG A 103 8.88 -23.51 18.66
CA ARG A 103 10.10 -23.72 19.45
C ARG A 103 10.10 -22.85 20.71
N THR A 104 9.78 -21.56 20.55
CA THR A 104 9.69 -20.60 21.66
C THR A 104 8.57 -20.97 22.63
N LYS A 105 7.39 -21.35 22.14
CA LYS A 105 6.29 -21.86 22.98
C LYS A 105 6.74 -23.04 23.86
N ARG A 106 7.35 -24.06 23.25
CA ARG A 106 7.85 -25.24 23.99
C ARG A 106 8.94 -24.89 25.00
N HIS A 107 9.81 -23.93 24.70
CA HIS A 107 10.85 -23.49 25.63
C HIS A 107 10.23 -22.95 26.93
N TYR A 108 9.25 -22.05 26.82
CA TYR A 108 8.58 -21.46 27.98
C TYR A 108 7.59 -22.40 28.70
N GLU A 109 7.09 -23.43 28.01
CA GLU A 109 6.28 -24.49 28.65
C GLU A 109 7.13 -25.51 29.42
N ALA A 110 8.38 -25.75 28.99
CA ALA A 110 9.24 -26.79 29.55
C ALA A 110 10.21 -26.29 30.63
N GLN A 111 10.62 -25.02 30.59
CA GLN A 111 11.63 -24.48 31.50
C GLN A 111 11.03 -23.46 32.48
N PRO A 112 11.53 -23.41 33.74
CA PRO A 112 11.22 -22.32 34.65
C PRO A 112 11.64 -21.00 33.99
N SER A 113 10.69 -20.09 33.84
CA SER A 113 10.87 -18.76 33.27
C SER A 113 10.29 -17.73 34.23
N LEU A 114 10.75 -16.48 34.13
CA LEU A 114 10.32 -15.42 35.04
C LEU A 114 8.81 -15.21 34.94
N SER A 115 8.12 -15.15 36.06
CA SER A 115 6.72 -14.75 36.10
C SER A 115 6.55 -13.32 35.57
N TYR A 116 5.35 -12.97 35.11
CA TYR A 116 5.09 -11.60 34.68
C TYR A 116 5.33 -10.59 35.81
N GLY A 117 5.07 -10.95 37.07
CA GLY A 117 5.37 -10.11 38.22
C GLY A 117 6.88 -9.87 38.41
N GLU A 118 7.71 -10.91 38.26
CA GLU A 118 9.17 -10.76 38.33
C GLU A 118 9.71 -9.92 37.19
N ILE A 119 9.19 -10.11 35.98
CA ILE A 119 9.54 -9.27 34.83
C ILE A 119 9.15 -7.81 35.10
N GLN A 120 7.93 -7.56 35.59
CA GLN A 120 7.47 -6.22 35.95
C GLN A 120 8.43 -5.57 36.94
N LEU A 121 8.82 -6.28 38.01
CA LEU A 121 9.76 -5.75 39.00
C LEU A 121 11.11 -5.37 38.39
N ILE A 122 11.67 -6.18 37.49
CA ILE A 122 12.94 -5.88 36.81
C ILE A 122 12.81 -4.61 35.94
N LEU A 123 11.70 -4.47 35.22
CA LEU A 123 11.47 -3.30 34.36
C LEU A 123 11.25 -2.02 35.19
N GLU A 124 10.58 -2.12 36.33
CA GLU A 124 10.35 -0.99 37.24
C GLU A 124 11.62 -0.55 37.97
N SER A 125 12.44 -1.51 38.43
CA SER A 125 13.64 -1.20 39.22
C SER A 125 14.83 -0.71 38.38
N CYS A 126 14.84 -0.98 37.07
CA CYS A 126 15.97 -0.67 36.20
C CYS A 126 16.37 0.81 36.23
N ALA A 127 15.41 1.74 36.14
CA ALA A 127 15.70 3.17 36.11
C ALA A 127 16.29 3.66 37.44
N GLU A 128 15.76 3.18 38.56
CA GLU A 128 16.24 3.52 39.90
C GLU A 128 17.65 2.95 40.13
N GLU A 129 17.87 1.67 39.80
CA GLU A 129 19.19 1.03 39.95
C GLU A 129 20.26 1.72 39.09
N MET A 130 19.92 2.12 37.85
CA MET A 130 20.82 2.89 36.99
C MET A 130 21.15 4.27 37.56
N ALA A 131 20.19 4.93 38.22
CA ALA A 131 20.42 6.23 38.86
C ALA A 131 21.24 6.14 40.16
N GLU A 132 21.12 5.05 40.90
CA GLU A 132 21.88 4.81 42.14
C GLU A 132 23.34 4.42 41.89
N THR A 133 23.61 3.67 40.82
CA THR A 133 24.93 3.09 40.56
C THR A 133 26.07 4.14 40.51
N PRO A 134 25.89 5.32 39.86
CA PRO A 134 26.87 6.41 39.90
C PRO A 134 27.14 7.01 41.28
N LEU A 135 26.21 6.87 42.23
CA LEU A 135 26.31 7.41 43.59
C LEU A 135 27.08 6.48 44.54
N ARG A 136 27.40 5.25 44.11
CA ARG A 136 28.13 4.26 44.92
C ARG A 136 29.63 4.51 44.82
N ASP A 137 30.33 4.45 45.95
CA ASP A 137 31.78 4.65 46.05
C ASP A 137 32.57 3.40 45.60
N THR A 138 32.34 3.00 44.34
CA THR A 138 33.06 1.92 43.65
C THR A 138 33.93 2.55 42.55
N GLY A 139 35.06 1.96 42.15
CA GLY A 139 35.90 2.55 41.08
C GLY A 139 35.22 2.56 39.70
N ASP A 140 35.61 3.47 38.80
CA ASP A 140 34.93 3.73 37.51
C ASP A 140 34.69 2.47 36.66
N THR A 141 35.71 1.61 36.51
CA THR A 141 35.61 0.35 35.73
C THR A 141 34.66 -0.69 36.34
N LYS A 142 34.37 -0.62 37.64
CA LYS A 142 33.35 -1.47 38.28
C LYS A 142 31.96 -0.89 38.07
N ARG A 143 31.80 0.44 38.11
CA ARG A 143 30.53 1.12 37.84
C ARG A 143 30.06 0.84 36.42
N GLU A 144 30.94 0.96 35.43
CA GLU A 144 30.62 0.67 34.02
C GLU A 144 30.09 -0.77 33.85
N LYS A 145 30.76 -1.75 34.45
CA LYS A 145 30.33 -3.16 34.40
C LYS A 145 29.00 -3.42 35.12
N GLU A 146 28.75 -2.73 36.24
CA GLU A 146 27.47 -2.84 36.95
C GLU A 146 26.32 -2.27 36.10
N ILE A 147 26.52 -1.12 35.45
CA ILE A 147 25.53 -0.51 34.54
C ILE A 147 25.27 -1.44 33.34
N GLU A 148 26.32 -1.99 32.73
CA GLU A 148 26.20 -2.95 31.63
C GLU A 148 25.37 -4.18 32.04
N LEU A 149 25.58 -4.69 33.25
CA LEU A 149 24.84 -5.85 33.76
C LEU A 149 23.36 -5.52 34.00
N ILE A 150 23.05 -4.33 34.54
CA ILE A 150 21.67 -3.88 34.74
C ILE A 150 20.95 -3.73 33.39
N GLN A 151 21.60 -3.10 32.41
CA GLN A 151 21.05 -2.95 31.04
C GLN A 151 20.83 -4.30 30.36
N GLN A 152 21.78 -5.24 30.50
CA GLN A 152 21.65 -6.59 29.96
C GLN A 152 20.46 -7.32 30.59
N ARG A 153 20.31 -7.25 31.91
CA ARG A 153 19.19 -7.87 32.63
C ARG A 153 17.84 -7.28 32.20
N HIS A 154 17.77 -5.98 32.00
CA HIS A 154 16.59 -5.29 31.48
C HIS A 154 16.23 -5.76 30.06
N GLU A 155 17.21 -5.80 29.15
CA GLU A 155 16.98 -6.24 27.76
C GLU A 155 16.55 -7.71 27.68
N ASP A 156 17.16 -8.57 28.50
CA ASP A 156 16.80 -9.99 28.55
C ASP A 156 15.39 -10.17 29.13
N ALA A 157 15.03 -9.45 30.20
CA ALA A 157 13.67 -9.46 30.75
C ALA A 157 12.63 -8.93 29.76
N LEU A 158 12.96 -7.89 28.98
CA LEU A 158 12.06 -7.33 27.97
C LEU A 158 11.90 -8.26 26.76
N SER A 159 12.99 -8.91 26.34
CA SER A 159 12.96 -9.93 25.29
C SER A 159 12.13 -11.14 25.72
N GLU A 160 12.29 -11.57 26.98
CA GLU A 160 11.49 -12.64 27.57
C GLU A 160 10.01 -12.24 27.69
N LEU A 161 9.70 -11.01 28.10
CA LEU A 161 8.33 -10.49 28.10
C LEU A 161 7.70 -10.60 26.72
N PHE A 162 8.41 -10.12 25.70
CA PHE A 162 7.92 -10.14 24.32
C PHE A 162 7.64 -11.57 23.86
N ASP A 163 8.61 -12.48 24.02
CA ASP A 163 8.47 -13.85 23.55
C ASP A 163 7.37 -14.60 24.30
N LYS A 164 7.27 -14.44 25.64
CA LYS A 164 6.22 -15.07 26.46
C LYS A 164 4.83 -14.60 26.07
N VAL A 165 4.66 -13.29 25.85
CA VAL A 165 3.37 -12.73 25.40
C VAL A 165 3.05 -13.19 23.98
N TRP A 166 4.03 -13.16 23.07
CA TRP A 166 3.86 -13.54 21.67
C TRP A 166 3.36 -14.99 21.50
N VAL A 167 3.96 -15.94 22.23
CA VAL A 167 3.60 -17.37 22.15
C VAL A 167 2.55 -17.81 23.18
N SER A 168 1.99 -16.86 23.94
CA SER A 168 1.04 -17.16 25.00
C SER A 168 -0.22 -17.83 24.46
N SER A 169 -0.70 -18.82 25.21
CA SER A 169 -2.05 -19.37 25.04
C SER A 169 -3.12 -18.27 25.28
N PRO A 170 -4.41 -18.52 24.97
CA PRO A 170 -5.47 -17.58 25.33
C PRO A 170 -5.37 -17.17 26.81
N TRP A 171 -5.43 -15.86 27.06
CA TRP A 171 -5.21 -15.32 28.40
C TRP A 171 -6.31 -15.73 29.36
N ASN A 172 -5.91 -16.01 30.59
CA ASN A 172 -6.82 -16.11 31.73
C ASN A 172 -6.89 -14.77 32.47
N GLU A 173 -7.73 -14.68 33.50
CA GLU A 173 -7.92 -13.46 34.30
C GLU A 173 -6.63 -13.00 34.99
N GLU A 174 -5.80 -13.94 35.46
CA GLU A 174 -4.53 -13.64 36.14
C GLU A 174 -3.49 -13.01 35.19
N THR A 175 -3.36 -13.58 34.00
CA THR A 175 -2.45 -13.05 32.96
C THR A 175 -2.93 -11.68 32.52
N GLU A 176 -4.23 -11.52 32.25
CA GLU A 176 -4.81 -10.23 31.88
C GLU A 176 -4.60 -9.17 32.98
N ALA A 177 -4.80 -9.52 34.25
CA ALA A 177 -4.55 -8.63 35.38
C ALA A 177 -3.08 -8.19 35.46
N SER A 178 -2.14 -9.12 35.23
CA SER A 178 -0.70 -8.82 35.19
C SER A 178 -0.35 -7.84 34.06
N MET A 179 -0.92 -8.05 32.87
CA MET A 179 -0.69 -7.15 31.74
C MET A 179 -1.26 -5.76 32.00
N TYR A 180 -2.46 -5.67 32.60
CA TYR A 180 -3.02 -4.38 33.01
C TYR A 180 -2.25 -3.70 34.14
N SER A 181 -1.63 -4.47 35.05
CA SER A 181 -0.73 -3.94 36.08
C SER A 181 0.45 -3.23 35.42
N MET A 182 1.13 -3.88 34.48
CA MET A 182 2.22 -3.29 33.71
C MET A 182 1.78 -2.03 32.96
N LEU A 183 0.66 -2.09 32.23
CA LEU A 183 0.13 -0.95 31.46
C LEU A 183 -0.19 0.29 32.32
N ARG A 184 -0.52 0.10 33.60
CA ARG A 184 -0.83 1.19 34.55
C ARG A 184 0.38 1.66 35.33
N SER A 185 1.49 0.91 35.32
CA SER A 185 2.68 1.27 36.05
C SER A 185 3.26 2.58 35.52
N THR A 186 3.58 3.50 36.44
CA THR A 186 4.28 4.75 36.12
C THR A 186 5.79 4.61 36.16
N LEU A 187 6.28 3.46 36.64
CA LEU A 187 7.70 3.16 36.80
C LEU A 187 8.27 2.49 35.56
N ILE A 188 7.47 1.69 34.84
CA ILE A 188 7.89 1.07 33.58
C ILE A 188 8.08 2.15 32.50
N PRO A 189 9.26 2.21 31.85
CA PRO A 189 9.49 3.10 30.72
C PRO A 189 8.48 2.91 29.58
N VAL A 190 8.11 4.02 28.93
CA VAL A 190 7.14 4.00 27.82
C VAL A 190 7.64 3.11 26.66
N ASN A 191 8.96 3.06 26.43
CA ASN A 191 9.55 2.22 25.39
C ASN A 191 9.28 0.73 25.62
N ASP A 192 9.36 0.28 26.87
CA ASP A 192 9.10 -1.11 27.25
C ASP A 192 7.61 -1.45 27.11
N LEU A 193 6.74 -0.52 27.49
CA LEU A 193 5.30 -0.65 27.26
C LEU A 193 4.98 -0.72 25.76
N CYS A 194 5.68 0.02 24.91
CA CYS A 194 5.51 -0.06 23.45
C CYS A 194 5.88 -1.43 22.89
N VAL A 195 6.90 -2.09 23.46
CA VAL A 195 7.30 -3.45 23.11
C VAL A 195 6.24 -4.45 23.59
N LEU A 196 5.69 -4.26 24.80
CA LEU A 196 4.54 -5.04 25.28
C LEU A 196 3.32 -4.91 24.36
N ILE A 197 2.92 -3.69 23.96
CA ILE A 197 1.83 -3.47 22.99
C ILE A 197 2.10 -4.22 21.69
N SER A 198 3.34 -4.19 21.21
CA SER A 198 3.75 -4.88 19.99
C SER A 198 3.71 -6.40 20.15
N ALA A 199 4.12 -6.94 21.30
CA ALA A 199 4.04 -8.36 21.61
C ALA A 199 2.58 -8.84 21.64
N VAL A 200 1.68 -8.06 22.27
CA VAL A 200 0.24 -8.35 22.30
C VAL A 200 -0.36 -8.30 20.90
N THR A 201 0.03 -7.31 20.09
CA THR A 201 -0.39 -7.19 18.69
C THR A 201 0.05 -8.42 17.89
N MET A 202 1.33 -8.80 17.95
CA MET A 202 1.87 -9.97 17.25
C MET A 202 1.23 -11.28 17.74
N ALA A 203 0.93 -11.40 19.03
CA ALA A 203 0.21 -12.54 19.59
C ALA A 203 -1.23 -12.63 19.03
N ALA A 204 -1.96 -11.52 19.03
CA ALA A 204 -3.34 -11.45 18.57
C ALA A 204 -3.49 -11.63 17.05
N LEU A 205 -2.49 -11.22 16.26
CA LEU A 205 -2.42 -11.51 14.82
C LEU A 205 -2.17 -12.99 14.53
N LYS A 206 -1.51 -13.71 15.45
CA LYS A 206 -1.25 -15.14 15.30
C LYS A 206 -2.43 -16.00 15.74
N LEU A 207 -3.06 -15.63 16.85
CA LEU A 207 -4.18 -16.32 17.46
C LEU A 207 -5.11 -15.27 18.06
N PHE A 208 -6.33 -15.15 17.50
CA PHE A 208 -7.30 -14.21 18.02
C PHE A 208 -7.66 -14.55 19.47
N ASP A 209 -7.54 -13.55 20.33
CA ASP A 209 -7.89 -13.62 21.75
C ASP A 209 -8.56 -12.31 22.13
N ILE A 210 -9.82 -12.42 22.57
CA ILE A 210 -10.62 -11.25 22.94
C ILE A 210 -10.00 -10.46 24.09
N ARG A 211 -9.31 -11.09 25.06
CA ARG A 211 -8.67 -10.36 26.16
C ARG A 211 -7.48 -9.54 25.67
N LYS A 212 -6.69 -10.09 24.73
CA LYS A 212 -5.60 -9.36 24.06
C LYS A 212 -6.12 -8.17 23.25
N TYR A 213 -7.22 -8.37 22.50
CA TYR A 213 -7.86 -7.27 21.78
C TYR A 213 -8.38 -6.18 22.72
N MET A 214 -9.08 -6.56 23.81
CA MET A 214 -9.57 -5.61 24.81
C MET A 214 -8.43 -4.88 25.53
N PHE A 215 -7.28 -5.54 25.75
CA PHE A 215 -6.08 -4.89 26.26
C PHE A 215 -5.60 -3.78 25.31
N LEU A 216 -5.59 -4.00 24.00
CA LEU A 216 -5.26 -2.96 23.01
C LEU A 216 -6.28 -1.81 23.02
N VAL A 217 -7.58 -2.12 23.09
CA VAL A 217 -8.64 -1.11 23.23
C VAL A 217 -8.42 -0.25 24.49
N LYS A 218 -7.99 -0.85 25.59
CA LYS A 218 -7.66 -0.12 26.82
C LYS A 218 -6.36 0.68 26.69
N ALA A 219 -5.34 0.13 26.04
CA ALA A 219 -4.06 0.80 25.78
C ALA A 219 -4.23 2.02 24.85
N TYR A 220 -5.19 1.99 23.93
CA TYR A 220 -5.56 3.17 23.15
C TYR A 220 -6.05 4.34 24.03
N ARG A 221 -6.67 4.05 25.18
CA ARG A 221 -7.12 5.08 26.14
C ARG A 221 -5.99 5.56 27.07
N HIS A 222 -4.74 5.13 26.84
CA HIS A 222 -3.59 5.58 27.63
C HIS A 222 -3.23 7.04 27.33
N LYS A 223 -2.72 7.74 28.35
CA LYS A 223 -2.32 9.17 28.27
C LYS A 223 -1.13 9.42 27.36
N ASP A 224 -0.25 8.43 27.22
CA ASP A 224 0.93 8.50 26.39
C ASP A 224 0.60 8.14 24.94
N MET A 225 1.01 9.00 24.02
CA MET A 225 0.68 8.89 22.61
C MET A 225 1.44 7.78 21.88
N MET A 226 2.63 7.39 22.35
CA MET A 226 3.35 6.25 21.77
C MET A 226 2.59 4.95 22.01
N ILE A 227 2.04 4.79 23.22
CA ILE A 227 1.25 3.62 23.60
C ILE A 227 -0.07 3.61 22.84
N ASN A 228 -0.79 4.74 22.82
CA ASN A 228 -2.12 4.76 22.22
C ASN A 228 -2.10 4.53 20.69
N GLN A 229 -1.17 5.16 19.96
CA GLN A 229 -1.12 4.99 18.50
C GLN A 229 -0.67 3.59 18.10
N ARG A 230 0.29 2.99 18.83
CA ARG A 230 0.70 1.60 18.60
C ARG A 230 -0.45 0.62 18.85
N ALA A 231 -1.23 0.85 19.90
CA ALA A 231 -2.41 0.03 20.19
C ALA A 231 -3.46 0.15 19.08
N LEU A 232 -3.70 1.36 18.56
CA LEU A 232 -4.65 1.60 17.48
C LEU A 232 -4.23 0.92 16.16
N VAL A 233 -2.94 0.99 15.80
CA VAL A 233 -2.41 0.26 14.64
C VAL A 233 -2.60 -1.24 14.80
N GLY A 234 -2.32 -1.79 16.00
CA GLY A 234 -2.56 -3.19 16.31
C GLY A 234 -4.04 -3.58 16.18
N MET A 235 -4.94 -2.76 16.73
CA MET A 235 -6.39 -2.92 16.56
C MET A 235 -6.77 -2.96 15.08
N GLY A 236 -6.24 -2.04 14.25
CA GLY A 236 -6.53 -1.97 12.82
C GLY A 236 -6.18 -3.26 12.08
N PHE A 237 -4.97 -3.78 12.25
CA PHE A 237 -4.58 -5.04 11.58
C PHE A 237 -5.38 -6.25 12.07
N ILE A 238 -5.67 -6.34 13.37
CA ILE A 238 -6.51 -7.42 13.92
C ILE A 238 -7.93 -7.33 13.35
N SER A 239 -8.44 -6.11 13.14
CA SER A 239 -9.76 -5.85 12.54
C SER A 239 -9.81 -6.23 11.06
N ILE A 240 -8.74 -5.98 10.30
CA ILE A 240 -8.62 -6.47 8.91
C ILE A 240 -8.61 -8.00 8.87
N LEU A 241 -7.96 -8.65 9.83
CA LEU A 241 -7.74 -10.08 9.82
C LEU A 241 -8.94 -10.89 10.33
N TYR A 242 -9.62 -10.39 11.36
CA TYR A 242 -10.71 -11.09 12.06
C TYR A 242 -12.06 -10.36 11.99
N ASP A 243 -12.14 -9.20 11.36
CA ASP A 243 -13.33 -8.45 10.94
C ASP A 243 -14.64 -8.75 11.70
N TRP A 244 -15.54 -9.53 11.11
CA TRP A 244 -16.88 -9.75 11.65
C TRP A 244 -16.87 -10.51 12.99
N ARG A 245 -15.81 -11.29 13.26
CA ARG A 245 -15.67 -12.07 14.49
C ARG A 245 -15.59 -11.18 15.72
N ILE A 246 -14.92 -10.03 15.62
CA ILE A 246 -14.75 -9.09 16.75
C ILE A 246 -16.13 -8.62 17.25
N THR A 247 -17.03 -8.31 16.33
CA THR A 247 -18.39 -7.82 16.66
C THR A 247 -19.28 -8.86 17.36
N ARG A 248 -18.90 -10.15 17.33
CA ARG A 248 -19.60 -11.24 18.06
C ARG A 248 -19.34 -11.21 19.56
N TYR A 249 -18.31 -10.49 20.01
CA TYR A 249 -17.95 -10.34 21.42
C TYR A 249 -18.59 -9.07 22.00
N PRO A 250 -19.53 -9.20 22.97
CA PRO A 250 -20.25 -8.05 23.51
C PRO A 250 -19.33 -6.96 24.08
N GLN A 251 -18.25 -7.35 24.76
CA GLN A 251 -17.31 -6.39 25.35
C GLN A 251 -16.54 -5.58 24.30
N ALA A 252 -16.15 -6.17 23.18
CA ALA A 252 -15.48 -5.45 22.10
C ALA A 252 -16.48 -4.54 21.39
N LYS A 253 -17.67 -5.05 21.08
CA LYS A 253 -18.73 -4.26 20.45
C LYS A 253 -19.06 -3.01 21.26
N LEU A 254 -19.31 -3.15 22.56
CA LEU A 254 -19.59 -2.01 23.44
C LEU A 254 -18.44 -1.00 23.46
N ALA A 255 -17.20 -1.46 23.59
CA ALA A 255 -16.05 -0.57 23.67
C ALA A 255 -15.76 0.18 22.36
N LEU A 256 -16.05 -0.43 21.21
CA LEU A 256 -15.95 0.21 19.90
C LEU A 256 -17.14 1.14 19.62
N ASP A 257 -18.34 0.77 20.06
CA ASP A 257 -19.53 1.63 19.99
C ASP A 257 -19.34 2.93 20.81
N GLU A 258 -18.57 2.91 21.89
CA GLU A 258 -18.16 4.11 22.63
C GLU A 258 -17.17 5.01 21.87
N LEU A 259 -16.40 4.44 20.93
CA LEU A 259 -15.33 5.15 20.20
C LEU A 259 -15.77 5.63 18.81
N LYS A 260 -16.81 5.04 18.22
CA LYS A 260 -17.18 5.30 16.82
C LYS A 260 -17.51 6.75 16.50
N ASP A 261 -18.01 7.52 17.49
CA ASP A 261 -18.38 8.93 17.35
C ASP A 261 -17.31 9.87 17.96
N ASN A 262 -16.16 9.32 18.39
CA ASN A 262 -15.07 10.09 18.97
C ASN A 262 -14.19 10.68 17.86
N GLU A 263 -14.20 12.01 17.71
CA GLU A 263 -13.49 12.71 16.64
C GLU A 263 -11.96 12.43 16.62
N PRO A 264 -11.21 12.51 17.75
CA PRO A 264 -9.81 12.09 17.76
C PRO A 264 -9.57 10.65 17.31
N PHE A 265 -10.46 9.72 17.68
CA PHE A 265 -10.36 8.32 17.25
C PHE A 265 -10.56 8.20 15.74
N ILE A 266 -11.60 8.82 15.18
CA ILE A 266 -11.89 8.84 13.75
C ILE A 266 -10.69 9.40 12.97
N GLN A 267 -10.15 10.55 13.38
CA GLN A 267 -9.01 11.18 12.70
C GLN A 267 -7.73 10.33 12.74
N ASN A 268 -7.43 9.72 13.89
CA ASN A 268 -6.26 8.84 14.02
C ASN A 268 -6.44 7.55 13.20
N LEU A 269 -7.64 6.96 13.20
CA LEU A 269 -7.95 5.77 12.43
C LEU A 269 -7.90 6.05 10.92
N PHE A 270 -8.41 7.20 10.49
CA PHE A 270 -8.30 7.68 9.11
C PHE A 270 -6.84 7.90 8.71
N THR A 271 -6.05 8.51 9.59
CA THR A 271 -4.61 8.70 9.36
C THR A 271 -3.90 7.35 9.17
N ILE A 272 -4.20 6.36 10.02
CA ILE A 272 -3.67 5.00 9.88
C ILE A 272 -4.13 4.38 8.55
N GLN A 273 -5.40 4.53 8.17
CA GLN A 273 -5.90 4.04 6.89
C GLN A 273 -5.10 4.60 5.71
N MET A 274 -4.86 5.92 5.68
CA MET A 274 -4.07 6.53 4.61
C MET A 274 -2.61 6.03 4.61
N GLN A 275 -2.02 5.85 5.78
CA GLN A 275 -0.67 5.27 5.91
C GLN A 275 -0.60 3.84 5.39
N LEU A 276 -1.61 3.01 5.67
CA LEU A 276 -1.66 1.65 5.14
C LEU A 276 -1.79 1.63 3.61
N LEU A 277 -2.57 2.54 3.01
CA LEU A 277 -2.64 2.66 1.55
C LEU A 277 -1.31 3.08 0.93
N LEU A 278 -0.55 3.95 1.58
CA LEU A 278 0.80 4.32 1.16
C LEU A 278 1.76 3.12 1.18
N THR A 279 1.60 2.18 2.13
CA THR A 279 2.45 0.97 2.16
C THR A 279 2.25 0.05 0.95
N ARG A 280 1.10 0.11 0.27
CA ARG A 280 0.85 -0.64 -0.98
C ARG A 280 1.73 -0.13 -2.13
N GLU A 281 2.05 1.16 -2.12
CA GLU A 281 2.90 1.80 -3.12
C GLU A 281 4.40 1.67 -2.79
N THR A 282 4.78 1.34 -1.55
CA THR A 282 6.19 1.27 -1.13
C THR A 282 7.06 0.42 -2.05
N ALA A 283 6.56 -0.72 -2.56
CA ALA A 283 7.33 -1.54 -3.49
C ALA A 283 7.56 -0.86 -4.86
N LYS A 284 6.55 -0.17 -5.40
CA LYS A 284 6.67 0.59 -6.66
C LYS A 284 7.58 1.80 -6.46
N ILE A 285 7.45 2.48 -5.33
CA ILE A 285 8.28 3.62 -4.95
C ILE A 285 9.74 3.18 -4.78
N ASP A 286 10.00 2.08 -4.09
CA ASP A 286 11.36 1.54 -3.93
C ASP A 286 12.01 1.20 -5.29
N LYS A 287 11.22 0.61 -6.20
CA LYS A 287 11.67 0.34 -7.56
C LYS A 287 12.03 1.63 -8.31
N LYS A 288 11.11 2.61 -8.32
CA LYS A 288 11.32 3.93 -8.95
C LYS A 288 12.53 4.67 -8.34
N MET A 289 12.71 4.55 -7.03
CA MET A 289 13.86 5.13 -6.32
C MET A 289 15.18 4.53 -6.79
N LYS A 290 15.26 3.20 -6.91
CA LYS A 290 16.47 2.48 -7.31
C LYS A 290 16.80 2.60 -8.79
N GLU A 291 15.78 2.58 -9.64
CA GLU A 291 15.95 2.53 -11.10
C GLU A 291 16.07 3.92 -11.73
N ASP A 292 15.36 4.92 -11.18
CA ASP A 292 15.23 6.23 -11.80
C ASP A 292 15.87 7.33 -10.95
N ILE A 293 15.38 7.54 -9.72
CA ILE A 293 15.68 8.74 -8.92
C ILE A 293 17.13 8.74 -8.41
N ILE A 294 17.58 7.66 -7.73
CA ILE A 294 18.94 7.59 -7.18
C ILE A 294 20.02 7.60 -8.28
N PRO A 295 19.90 6.81 -9.37
CA PRO A 295 20.87 6.87 -10.46
C PRO A 295 20.91 8.24 -11.16
N GLY A 296 19.76 8.91 -11.31
CA GLY A 296 19.69 10.29 -11.82
C GLY A 296 20.50 11.24 -10.96
N MET A 297 20.24 11.24 -9.65
CA MET A 297 21.01 12.03 -8.68
C MET A 297 22.52 11.73 -8.76
N MET A 298 22.93 10.46 -8.79
CA MET A 298 24.35 10.07 -8.80
C MET A 298 25.10 10.47 -10.08
N LYS A 299 24.47 10.35 -11.26
CA LYS A 299 25.09 10.76 -12.54
C LYS A 299 25.37 12.26 -12.58
N ASN A 300 24.54 13.05 -11.90
CA ASN A 300 24.63 14.50 -11.89
C ASN A 300 25.60 15.03 -10.83
N VAL A 301 25.71 14.37 -9.67
CA VAL A 301 26.72 14.69 -8.64
C VAL A 301 28.15 14.43 -9.14
N GLY A 302 28.37 13.39 -9.95
CA GLY A 302 29.68 13.06 -10.52
C GLY A 302 30.22 14.07 -11.56
N ARG A 303 29.41 15.00 -12.05
CA ARG A 303 29.83 16.08 -12.97
C ARG A 303 30.21 17.38 -12.26
N SER A 304 29.77 17.57 -11.01
CA SER A 304 30.17 18.70 -10.16
C SER A 304 31.41 18.33 -9.34
N GLY A 305 32.52 18.08 -10.02
CA GLY A 305 33.83 18.10 -9.38
C GLY A 305 34.21 19.54 -9.06
N HIS A 306 34.41 19.83 -7.76
CA HIS A 306 34.69 21.14 -7.15
C HIS A 306 33.50 22.06 -6.91
N ILE A 307 32.90 21.93 -5.71
CA ILE A 307 32.51 23.11 -4.95
C ILE A 307 33.69 23.41 -4.04
N GLY A 308 34.68 24.13 -4.58
CA GLY A 308 35.61 24.86 -3.74
C GLY A 308 34.89 26.12 -3.29
N PHE A 309 34.73 26.31 -1.99
CA PHE A 309 34.43 27.61 -1.44
C PHE A 309 35.62 28.52 -1.73
N GLU A 310 35.55 29.27 -2.84
CA GLU A 310 36.26 30.55 -2.89
C GLU A 310 35.38 31.54 -2.14
N GLU A 311 35.87 31.95 -0.97
CA GLU A 311 35.40 33.11 -0.22
C GLU A 311 35.35 34.30 -1.18
N ASN A 312 34.14 34.77 -1.48
CA ASN A 312 33.91 36.17 -1.79
C ASN A 312 32.73 36.60 -0.93
N ASP A 313 33.06 37.37 0.10
CA ASP A 313 32.14 38.25 0.80
C ASP A 313 31.41 39.12 -0.23
N ASP A 314 30.09 38.97 -0.33
CA ASP A 314 29.12 40.07 -0.39
C ASP A 314 27.70 39.54 -0.60
N ASP A 315 26.81 40.05 0.24
CA ASP A 315 25.36 39.90 0.39
C ASP A 315 24.48 39.40 -0.77
N GLU A 316 23.45 38.65 -0.35
CA GLU A 316 22.08 38.60 -0.88
C GLU A 316 21.92 38.55 -2.41
N ASN A 317 21.90 37.32 -2.96
CA ASN A 317 20.90 36.80 -3.91
C ASN A 317 21.41 35.47 -4.48
N PHE A 318 20.56 34.44 -4.51
CA PHE A 318 20.82 33.22 -5.28
C PHE A 318 21.19 33.60 -6.72
N ASN A 319 22.36 33.15 -7.20
CA ASN A 319 22.79 33.40 -8.57
C ASN A 319 21.84 32.68 -9.56
N PRO A 320 21.12 33.39 -10.45
CA PRO A 320 20.17 32.79 -11.41
C PRO A 320 20.79 31.71 -12.31
N ASP A 321 22.11 31.78 -12.56
CA ASP A 321 22.83 30.79 -13.36
C ASP A 321 23.04 29.45 -12.62
N TRP A 322 22.87 29.40 -11.30
CA TRP A 322 22.93 28.16 -10.51
C TRP A 322 21.59 27.43 -10.56
N GLU A 323 20.49 28.17 -10.42
CA GLU A 323 19.13 27.66 -10.56
C GLU A 323 18.93 27.10 -11.97
N LYS A 324 19.45 27.79 -12.99
CA LYS A 324 19.44 27.34 -14.38
C LYS A 324 20.26 26.06 -14.59
N ARG A 325 21.45 25.95 -13.97
CA ARG A 325 22.30 24.74 -14.04
C ARG A 325 21.72 23.55 -13.26
N MET A 326 21.05 23.80 -12.13
CA MET A 326 20.31 22.78 -11.38
C MET A 326 19.03 22.33 -12.11
N HIS A 327 18.40 23.21 -12.89
CA HIS A 327 17.30 22.86 -13.80
C HIS A 327 17.78 22.09 -15.04
N GLU A 328 18.90 22.49 -15.64
CA GLU A 328 19.50 21.82 -16.81
C GLU A 328 20.06 20.43 -16.48
N SER A 329 20.41 20.18 -15.21
CA SER A 329 20.93 18.88 -14.77
C SER A 329 19.86 17.84 -14.42
N GLY A 330 18.57 18.19 -14.34
CA GLY A 330 17.49 17.28 -13.94
C GLY A 330 17.39 17.00 -12.42
N LEU A 331 18.46 17.31 -11.67
CA LEU A 331 18.58 17.07 -10.22
C LEU A 331 17.44 17.70 -9.41
N THR A 332 16.94 18.86 -9.85
CA THR A 332 15.82 19.58 -9.20
C THR A 332 14.50 18.82 -9.31
N ASP A 333 14.23 18.19 -10.44
CA ASP A 333 12.99 17.44 -10.64
C ASP A 333 13.02 16.13 -9.87
N GLU A 334 14.17 15.44 -9.77
CA GLU A 334 14.32 14.22 -8.98
C GLU A 334 14.22 14.49 -7.47
N LEU A 335 14.86 15.57 -6.97
CA LEU A 335 14.76 15.99 -5.58
C LEU A 335 13.35 16.44 -5.21
N ARG A 336 12.67 17.16 -6.11
CA ARG A 336 11.27 17.54 -5.93
C ARG A 336 10.36 16.32 -5.88
N ALA A 337 10.52 15.37 -6.81
CA ALA A 337 9.75 14.14 -6.82
C ALA A 337 9.95 13.31 -5.54
N MET A 338 11.19 13.21 -5.05
CA MET A 338 11.48 12.56 -3.76
C MET A 338 10.79 13.31 -2.60
N SER A 339 10.91 14.63 -2.55
CA SER A 339 10.31 15.47 -1.50
C SER A 339 8.79 15.37 -1.50
N GLU A 340 8.14 15.38 -2.66
CA GLU A 340 6.70 15.21 -2.81
C GLU A 340 6.22 13.85 -2.26
N LEU A 341 6.93 12.76 -2.58
CA LEU A 341 6.63 11.43 -2.04
C LEU A 341 6.80 11.39 -0.51
N GLN A 342 7.83 12.04 0.01
CA GLN A 342 8.08 12.12 1.45
C GLN A 342 7.02 12.95 2.19
N LEU A 343 6.61 14.08 1.61
CA LEU A 343 5.53 14.93 2.13
C LEU A 343 4.19 14.21 2.11
N ALA A 344 3.93 13.41 1.06
CA ALA A 344 2.78 12.51 1.00
C ALA A 344 2.83 11.41 2.09
N GLY A 345 3.99 11.22 2.74
CA GLY A 345 4.20 10.24 3.79
C GLY A 345 4.60 8.86 3.28
N ALA A 346 4.99 8.76 2.00
CA ALA A 346 5.42 7.52 1.41
C ALA A 346 6.81 7.11 1.90
N ASP A 347 7.05 5.80 1.92
CA ASP A 347 8.28 5.24 2.45
C ASP A 347 9.34 5.10 1.35
N VAL A 348 10.18 6.13 1.25
CA VAL A 348 11.25 6.24 0.25
C VAL A 348 12.52 5.49 0.67
N TYR A 349 12.66 5.16 1.96
CA TYR A 349 13.92 4.65 2.53
C TYR A 349 13.95 3.13 2.73
N MET A 350 12.85 2.43 2.47
CA MET A 350 12.72 0.98 2.63
C MET A 350 13.90 0.21 2.03
N GLY A 351 14.21 0.40 0.74
CA GLY A 351 15.27 -0.35 0.07
C GLY A 351 16.67 0.07 0.49
N SER A 352 16.89 1.34 0.82
CA SER A 352 18.19 1.85 1.29
C SER A 352 18.63 1.18 2.59
N PHE A 353 17.67 0.95 3.52
CA PHE A 353 17.95 0.34 4.80
C PHE A 353 17.78 -1.18 4.86
N ALA A 354 17.21 -1.80 3.82
CA ALA A 354 16.99 -3.23 3.78
C ALA A 354 18.28 -4.04 3.99
N GLN A 355 19.39 -3.61 3.37
CA GLN A 355 20.69 -4.26 3.49
C GLN A 355 21.27 -4.21 4.91
N PHE A 356 20.90 -3.22 5.72
CA PHE A 356 21.40 -3.04 7.08
C PHE A 356 20.61 -3.85 8.13
N LYS A 357 19.67 -4.71 7.72
CA LYS A 357 18.94 -5.59 8.66
C LYS A 357 19.69 -6.88 8.99
N HIS A 358 20.93 -7.04 8.53
CA HIS A 358 21.77 -8.19 8.86
C HIS A 358 22.47 -8.10 10.23
N TYR A 359 22.44 -6.93 10.90
CA TYR A 359 23.13 -6.75 12.18
C TYR A 359 22.57 -7.68 13.27
N PRO A 360 23.42 -8.17 14.22
CA PRO A 360 22.98 -9.06 15.30
C PRO A 360 21.77 -8.56 16.09
N PHE A 361 21.64 -7.24 16.25
CA PHE A 361 20.49 -6.57 16.85
C PHE A 361 19.15 -7.08 16.29
N PHE A 362 19.03 -7.27 14.97
CA PHE A 362 17.79 -7.68 14.31
C PHE A 362 17.52 -9.19 14.34
N LYS A 363 18.36 -9.99 15.02
CA LYS A 363 18.11 -11.43 15.24
C LYS A 363 17.05 -11.69 16.32
N LYS A 364 16.88 -10.75 17.26
CA LYS A 364 15.80 -10.81 18.26
C LYS A 364 14.54 -10.17 17.70
N MET A 365 13.38 -10.77 17.94
CA MET A 365 12.10 -10.28 17.40
C MET A 365 11.65 -8.99 18.09
N SER A 366 11.81 -8.89 19.41
CA SER A 366 11.51 -7.70 20.21
C SER A 366 12.15 -6.41 19.68
N HIS A 367 13.38 -6.52 19.17
CA HIS A 367 14.18 -5.39 18.69
C HIS A 367 13.64 -4.72 17.44
N TRP A 368 12.83 -5.41 16.63
CA TRP A 368 12.15 -4.78 15.48
C TRP A 368 11.08 -3.77 15.91
N PHE A 369 10.59 -3.90 17.14
CA PHE A 369 9.48 -3.11 17.66
C PHE A 369 9.91 -2.14 18.77
N TYR A 370 11.18 -2.13 19.14
CA TYR A 370 11.71 -1.27 20.18
C TYR A 370 11.77 0.19 19.68
N PRO A 371 11.09 1.15 20.33
CA PRO A 371 11.23 2.56 19.97
C PRO A 371 12.68 3.00 20.07
N PHE A 372 13.12 3.89 19.17
CA PHE A 372 14.51 4.31 19.15
C PHE A 372 14.91 5.01 20.45
N ASP A 373 15.88 4.45 21.14
CA ASP A 373 16.52 5.01 22.32
C ASP A 373 18.01 5.19 22.09
N ARG A 374 18.47 6.42 22.26
CA ARG A 374 19.89 6.78 22.14
C ARG A 374 20.73 6.08 23.21
N HIS A 375 20.19 5.90 24.41
CA HIS A 375 20.94 5.32 25.54
C HIS A 375 20.97 3.79 25.49
N TYR A 376 20.54 3.20 24.38
CA TYR A 376 20.69 1.78 24.15
C TYR A 376 22.17 1.39 24.21
N LYS A 377 22.48 0.33 24.96
CA LYS A 377 23.86 -0.04 25.33
C LYS A 377 24.82 -0.15 24.14
N GLU A 378 24.37 -0.74 23.02
CA GLU A 378 25.22 -0.92 21.82
C GLU A 378 25.59 0.40 21.16
N LEU A 379 24.85 1.48 21.46
CA LEU A 379 25.07 2.82 20.93
C LEU A 379 25.94 3.69 21.86
N ALA A 380 26.25 3.24 23.08
CA ALA A 380 27.06 4.00 24.04
C ALA A 380 28.41 4.48 23.46
N PRO A 381 29.16 3.67 22.67
CA PRO A 381 30.40 4.14 22.05
C PRO A 381 30.19 5.29 21.06
N LEU A 382 29.04 5.35 20.39
CA LEU A 382 28.71 6.42 19.45
C LEU A 382 28.40 7.73 20.21
N ILE A 383 27.74 7.63 21.36
CA ILE A 383 27.43 8.79 22.22
C ILE A 383 28.71 9.36 22.82
N ALA A 384 29.55 8.51 23.43
CA ALA A 384 30.80 8.95 24.05
C ALA A 384 31.74 9.66 23.06
N MET A 385 31.67 9.33 21.77
CA MET A 385 32.44 10.00 20.72
C MET A 385 31.92 11.42 20.39
N ASN A 386 30.68 11.75 20.74
CA ASN A 386 29.99 12.99 20.39
C ASN A 386 29.70 13.91 21.60
N GLU A 387 30.13 13.56 22.81
CA GLU A 387 29.84 14.31 24.05
C GLU A 387 30.41 15.75 24.07
N ASN A 388 31.33 16.10 23.18
CA ASN A 388 31.98 17.42 23.13
C ASN A 388 31.36 18.40 22.12
N GLU A 389 30.33 18.02 21.36
CA GLU A 389 29.74 18.90 20.35
C GLU A 389 28.27 19.18 20.68
N GLU A 390 27.97 20.44 21.01
CA GLU A 390 26.62 20.97 21.31
C GLU A 390 25.59 20.74 20.18
N PHE A 391 26.03 20.24 19.02
CA PHE A 391 25.23 20.06 17.80
C PHE A 391 25.50 18.71 17.13
N SER A 392 25.10 17.59 17.76
CA SER A 392 25.21 16.30 17.07
C SER A 392 24.18 16.21 15.94
N LEU A 393 24.63 16.32 14.69
CA LEU A 393 23.82 16.08 13.48
C LEU A 393 23.15 14.71 13.45
N ILE A 394 23.73 13.74 14.15
CA ILE A 394 23.11 12.44 14.40
C ILE A 394 21.80 12.63 15.19
N ASN A 395 21.75 13.52 16.18
CA ASN A 395 20.51 13.86 16.87
C ASN A 395 19.49 14.52 15.94
N MET A 396 19.93 15.36 15.00
CA MET A 396 19.07 15.99 13.99
C MET A 396 18.41 14.96 13.07
N LEU A 397 19.22 14.03 12.56
CA LEU A 397 18.78 12.99 11.63
C LEU A 397 17.89 11.95 12.33
N LEU A 398 18.20 11.61 13.58
CA LEU A 398 17.42 10.70 14.42
C LEU A 398 16.17 11.33 15.02
N GLY A 399 16.13 12.66 15.15
CA GLY A 399 14.94 13.41 15.55
C GLY A 399 13.92 13.60 14.41
N SER A 400 14.35 13.39 13.17
CA SER A 400 13.45 13.42 12.01
C SER A 400 12.38 12.32 12.09
N ASP A 401 11.21 12.63 11.54
CA ASP A 401 10.08 11.71 11.40
C ASP A 401 10.18 10.83 10.13
N MET A 402 11.27 10.98 9.38
CA MET A 402 11.54 10.34 8.09
C MET A 402 11.91 8.86 8.25
N PHE A 403 12.63 8.52 9.32
CA PHE A 403 13.07 7.17 9.60
C PHE A 403 12.15 6.48 10.62
N CYS A 404 11.88 5.20 10.39
CA CYS A 404 11.28 4.35 11.41
C CYS A 404 12.34 3.94 12.47
N ASN A 405 11.91 3.36 13.59
CA ASN A 405 12.83 3.05 14.69
C ASN A 405 13.91 2.05 14.26
N SER A 406 13.52 1.02 13.50
CA SER A 406 14.49 0.04 13.01
C SER A 406 15.53 0.66 12.07
N ASP A 407 15.18 1.67 11.28
CA ASP A 407 16.11 2.35 10.36
C ASP A 407 17.09 3.24 11.13
N LYS A 408 16.62 3.89 12.21
CA LYS A 408 17.47 4.64 13.14
C LYS A 408 18.53 3.75 13.79
N TYR A 409 18.15 2.56 14.26
CA TYR A 409 19.12 1.58 14.76
C TYR A 409 20.10 1.09 13.68
N SER A 410 19.59 0.75 12.48
CA SER A 410 20.44 0.38 11.34
C SER A 410 21.48 1.45 11.01
N PHE A 411 21.07 2.73 11.01
CA PHE A 411 21.96 3.86 10.75
C PHE A 411 23.08 3.95 11.80
N CYS A 412 22.72 3.95 13.09
CA CYS A 412 23.71 4.03 14.17
C CYS A 412 24.69 2.83 14.17
N LEU A 413 24.18 1.62 13.95
CA LEU A 413 25.02 0.41 13.86
C LEU A 413 25.94 0.44 12.64
N SER A 414 25.49 1.02 11.53
CA SER A 414 26.34 1.22 10.35
C SER A 414 27.49 2.18 10.62
N LEU A 415 27.24 3.28 11.35
CA LEU A 415 28.28 4.21 11.75
C LEU A 415 29.30 3.55 12.68
N LEU A 416 28.84 2.77 13.65
CA LEU A 416 29.71 2.04 14.60
C LEU A 416 30.62 1.02 13.91
N THR A 417 30.14 0.38 12.85
CA THR A 417 30.89 -0.64 12.10
C THR A 417 31.72 -0.05 10.96
N ALA A 418 31.45 1.19 10.52
CA ALA A 418 32.21 1.87 9.48
C ALA A 418 33.66 2.18 9.91
N PRO A 419 34.64 2.09 9.00
CA PRO A 419 36.02 2.49 9.25
C PRO A 419 36.11 3.95 9.71
N ASN A 420 37.05 4.27 10.62
CA ASN A 420 37.20 5.61 11.21
C ASN A 420 37.32 6.73 10.16
N ALA A 421 38.01 6.49 9.04
CA ALA A 421 38.15 7.47 7.96
C ALA A 421 36.80 7.78 7.28
N VAL A 422 36.02 6.74 6.95
CA VAL A 422 34.69 6.89 6.33
C VAL A 422 33.71 7.54 7.30
N ARG A 423 33.76 7.15 8.58
CA ARG A 423 32.93 7.74 9.63
C ARG A 423 33.21 9.24 9.80
N LYS A 424 34.48 9.63 9.91
CA LYS A 424 34.89 11.04 10.01
C LYS A 424 34.47 11.83 8.78
N MET A 425 34.62 11.26 7.58
CA MET A 425 34.17 11.89 6.34
C MET A 425 32.66 12.09 6.31
N MET A 426 31.86 11.08 6.68
CA MET A 426 30.40 11.20 6.76
C MET A 426 29.97 12.25 7.77
N ILE A 427 30.57 12.29 8.95
CA ILE A 427 30.27 13.30 9.98
C ILE A 427 30.67 14.71 9.48
N ALA A 428 31.82 14.85 8.84
CA ALA A 428 32.27 16.13 8.28
C ALA A 428 31.35 16.65 7.16
N GLN A 429 30.91 15.78 6.24
CA GLN A 429 30.01 16.15 5.15
C GLN A 429 28.61 16.52 5.66
N LEU A 430 28.12 15.79 6.67
CA LEU A 430 26.87 16.14 7.36
C LEU A 430 26.97 17.51 8.04
N ARG A 431 28.13 17.82 8.62
CA ARG A 431 28.41 19.10 9.28
C ARG A 431 28.42 20.26 8.30
N GLU A 432 29.12 20.12 7.18
CA GLU A 432 29.16 21.12 6.11
C GLU A 432 27.76 21.45 5.59
N ASN A 433 26.91 20.43 5.40
CA ASN A 433 25.52 20.64 4.98
C ASN A 433 24.64 21.34 6.03
N ALA A 434 24.92 21.17 7.34
CA ALA A 434 24.16 21.86 8.37
C ALA A 434 24.65 23.29 8.61
N GLU A 435 25.96 23.52 8.52
CA GLU A 435 26.56 24.86 8.58
C GLU A 435 26.16 25.72 7.36
N ALA A 436 25.80 25.09 6.23
CA ALA A 436 25.23 25.76 5.06
C ALA A 436 23.75 26.20 5.21
N LEU A 437 23.06 25.78 6.28
CA LEU A 437 21.69 26.24 6.58
C LEU A 437 21.74 27.60 7.28
N SER A 438 20.79 28.49 6.95
CA SER A 438 20.67 29.80 7.59
C SER A 438 20.40 29.70 9.10
N GLU A 439 20.73 30.73 9.88
CA GLU A 439 20.47 30.76 11.32
C GLU A 439 18.97 30.58 11.65
N GLU A 440 18.07 31.08 10.80
CA GLU A 440 16.62 30.85 10.92
C GLU A 440 16.23 29.38 10.69
N GLU A 441 16.77 28.73 9.67
CA GLU A 441 16.52 27.31 9.39
C GLU A 441 17.08 26.43 10.51
N GLN A 442 18.29 26.73 11.01
CA GLN A 442 18.87 26.03 12.15
C GLN A 442 18.02 26.21 13.42
N ALA A 443 17.47 27.41 13.67
CA ALA A 443 16.57 27.68 14.80
C ALA A 443 15.23 26.95 14.66
N GLN A 444 14.65 26.91 13.45
CA GLN A 444 13.43 26.13 13.18
C GLN A 444 13.66 24.63 13.38
N LEU A 445 14.79 24.09 12.91
CA LEU A 445 15.17 22.69 13.08
C LEU A 445 15.43 22.32 14.54
N LYS A 446 16.09 23.18 15.32
CA LYS A 446 16.22 23.01 16.78
C LYS A 446 14.86 22.97 17.48
N THR A 447 13.92 23.78 17.01
CA THR A 447 12.56 23.80 17.55
C THR A 447 11.84 22.51 17.20
N GLN A 448 11.94 22.02 15.96
CA GLN A 448 11.37 20.74 15.51
C GLN A 448 11.97 19.52 16.24
N LEU A 449 13.27 19.53 16.56
CA LEU A 449 13.95 18.47 17.30
C LEU A 449 13.43 18.26 18.73
N ASN A 450 12.89 19.31 19.35
CA ASN A 450 12.32 19.28 20.70
C ASN A 450 10.80 19.09 20.71
N VAL A 451 10.15 19.03 19.54
CA VAL A 451 8.71 18.78 19.44
C VAL A 451 8.45 17.28 19.65
N LYS A 452 7.63 16.96 20.65
CA LYS A 452 7.10 15.60 20.80
C LYS A 452 6.42 15.19 19.49
N LEU A 453 6.78 14.02 18.96
CA LEU A 453 6.16 13.45 17.77
C LEU A 453 4.64 13.48 17.91
N ASN A 454 3.94 13.87 16.85
CA ASN A 454 2.48 13.85 16.84
C ASN A 454 1.93 12.44 16.57
N ALA A 455 0.61 12.25 16.71
CA ALA A 455 -0.03 10.95 16.53
C ALA A 455 0.26 10.32 15.15
N LYS A 456 0.18 11.13 14.08
CA LYS A 456 0.47 10.72 12.69
C LYS A 456 1.89 10.18 12.55
N GLN A 457 2.89 10.85 13.14
CA GLN A 457 4.29 10.44 13.03
C GLN A 457 4.55 9.12 13.78
N ILE A 458 3.97 8.96 14.96
CA ILE A 458 4.11 7.75 15.77
C ILE A 458 3.48 6.55 15.07
N SER A 459 2.24 6.69 14.58
CA SER A 459 1.56 5.61 13.86
C SER A 459 2.32 5.23 12.58
N ARG A 460 2.84 6.22 11.84
CA ARG A 460 3.65 6.00 10.63
C ARG A 460 4.92 5.20 10.95
N GLN A 461 5.69 5.63 11.96
CA GLN A 461 6.92 4.94 12.34
C GLN A 461 6.64 3.49 12.73
N TYR A 462 5.56 3.24 13.48
CA TYR A 462 5.22 1.89 13.89
C TYR A 462 4.71 1.00 12.74
N ILE A 463 3.89 1.55 11.84
CA ILE A 463 3.47 0.84 10.60
C ILE A 463 4.71 0.51 9.75
N HIS A 464 5.66 1.44 9.65
CA HIS A 464 6.92 1.20 8.95
C HIS A 464 7.73 0.11 9.64
N ASP A 465 7.88 0.12 10.97
CA ASP A 465 8.57 -0.94 11.72
C ASP A 465 7.94 -2.32 11.47
N LEU A 466 6.59 -2.41 11.51
CA LEU A 466 5.85 -3.61 11.12
C LEU A 466 6.15 -4.03 9.68
N TYR A 467 6.12 -3.08 8.74
CA TYR A 467 6.42 -3.35 7.33
C TYR A 467 7.84 -3.90 7.15
N ARG A 468 8.85 -3.32 7.82
CA ARG A 468 10.23 -3.85 7.83
C ARG A 468 10.25 -5.28 8.35
N PHE A 469 9.59 -5.54 9.48
CA PHE A 469 9.55 -6.88 10.06
C PHE A 469 8.95 -7.91 9.09
N PHE A 470 7.76 -7.65 8.55
CA PHE A 470 7.08 -8.61 7.66
C PHE A 470 7.77 -8.78 6.29
N LYS A 471 8.49 -7.77 5.79
CA LYS A 471 9.16 -7.85 4.48
C LYS A 471 10.62 -8.29 4.54
N LEU A 472 11.35 -8.00 5.63
CA LEU A 472 12.81 -8.16 5.68
C LEU A 472 13.30 -9.17 6.71
N TRP A 473 12.50 -9.52 7.71
CA TRP A 473 12.95 -10.47 8.73
C TRP A 473 13.34 -11.82 8.09
N GLU A 474 14.40 -12.44 8.65
CA GLU A 474 15.00 -13.65 8.10
C GLU A 474 13.97 -14.79 7.98
N ARG A 475 13.07 -14.90 8.95
CA ARG A 475 12.04 -15.94 9.04
C ARG A 475 10.65 -15.44 8.61
N ARG A 476 10.57 -14.39 7.78
CA ARG A 476 9.30 -13.79 7.31
C ARG A 476 8.32 -14.79 6.69
N SER A 477 8.82 -15.84 6.04
CA SER A 477 8.00 -16.90 5.43
C SER A 477 7.20 -17.74 6.44
N GLU A 478 7.53 -17.65 7.74
CA GLU A 478 6.79 -18.36 8.80
C GLU A 478 5.54 -17.61 9.27
N ASN A 479 5.44 -16.32 8.92
CA ASN A 479 4.33 -15.45 9.25
C ASN A 479 3.47 -15.15 8.02
N ILE A 480 2.20 -14.85 8.28
CA ILE A 480 1.30 -14.34 7.25
C ILE A 480 1.61 -12.87 7.07
N ASP A 481 1.83 -12.44 5.83
CA ASP A 481 2.14 -11.07 5.49
C ASP A 481 0.87 -10.21 5.57
N ILE A 482 0.71 -9.49 6.69
CA ILE A 482 -0.47 -8.68 6.99
C ILE A 482 -0.66 -7.47 6.06
N PHE A 483 0.32 -7.17 5.20
CA PHE A 483 0.26 -6.10 4.20
C PHE A 483 -0.20 -6.60 2.82
N GLN A 484 -0.50 -7.90 2.66
CA GLN A 484 -1.03 -8.45 1.41
C GLN A 484 -2.55 -8.38 1.33
N SER A 485 -3.26 -8.46 2.46
CA SER A 485 -4.68 -8.12 2.51
C SER A 485 -4.79 -6.63 2.21
N GLY A 486 -5.67 -6.20 1.30
CA GLY A 486 -5.73 -4.84 0.71
C GLY A 486 -5.79 -3.63 1.67
N CYS A 487 -5.70 -3.85 2.99
CA CYS A 487 -5.55 -2.86 4.05
C CYS A 487 -6.74 -1.90 4.12
N GLN A 488 -7.95 -2.45 4.01
CA GLN A 488 -9.21 -1.71 3.89
C GLN A 488 -9.98 -1.67 5.22
N LEU A 489 -9.59 -0.80 6.14
CA LEU A 489 -10.29 -0.60 7.43
C LEU A 489 -11.73 -0.11 7.24
N TRP A 490 -12.02 0.64 6.17
CA TRP A 490 -13.38 1.11 5.86
C TRP A 490 -14.35 -0.02 5.45
N CYS A 491 -13.83 -1.23 5.21
CA CYS A 491 -14.60 -2.43 4.92
C CYS A 491 -14.86 -3.30 6.16
N THR A 492 -14.19 -3.06 7.29
CA THR A 492 -14.33 -3.93 8.48
C THR A 492 -15.60 -3.60 9.25
N ASN A 493 -16.34 -4.60 9.69
CA ASN A 493 -17.61 -4.50 10.39
C ASN A 493 -17.53 -3.75 11.71
N ASP A 494 -16.39 -3.84 12.38
CA ASP A 494 -16.14 -3.29 13.70
C ASP A 494 -15.66 -1.83 13.66
N LEU A 495 -14.89 -1.43 12.64
CA LEU A 495 -14.31 -0.09 12.51
C LEU A 495 -14.91 0.76 11.39
N GLN A 496 -15.62 0.19 10.41
CA GLN A 496 -16.17 0.92 9.26
C GLN A 496 -17.05 2.10 9.66
N ASN A 497 -17.77 2.01 10.80
CA ASN A 497 -18.67 3.07 11.22
C ASN A 497 -17.93 4.36 11.55
N ALA A 498 -16.67 4.27 12.02
CA ALA A 498 -15.83 5.42 12.29
C ALA A 498 -15.25 6.02 10.99
N LEU A 499 -14.97 5.20 9.97
CA LEU A 499 -14.32 5.63 8.72
C LEU A 499 -15.28 6.00 7.58
N ARG A 500 -16.55 5.58 7.64
CA ARG A 500 -17.55 5.83 6.59
C ARG A 500 -18.19 7.22 6.64
N GLY A 501 -17.51 8.20 7.23
CA GLY A 501 -17.83 9.62 7.08
C GLY A 501 -17.61 10.08 5.63
N THR A 502 -18.36 11.08 5.17
CA THR A 502 -18.29 11.50 3.76
C THR A 502 -16.96 12.17 3.42
N LYS A 503 -16.37 12.89 4.37
CA LYS A 503 -15.05 13.53 4.22
C LYS A 503 -13.94 12.49 4.06
N GLU A 504 -13.86 11.55 5.00
CA GLU A 504 -12.83 10.50 5.03
C GLU A 504 -12.92 9.63 3.78
N MET A 505 -14.12 9.19 3.43
CA MET A 505 -14.34 8.36 2.25
C MET A 505 -14.02 9.11 0.95
N LYS A 506 -14.25 10.43 0.86
CA LYS A 506 -13.83 11.22 -0.30
C LYS A 506 -12.31 11.18 -0.47
N GLU A 507 -11.55 11.45 0.60
CA GLU A 507 -10.08 11.44 0.55
C GLU A 507 -9.52 10.05 0.22
N ILE A 508 -10.08 8.97 0.79
CA ILE A 508 -9.71 7.59 0.45
C ILE A 508 -10.01 7.30 -1.03
N GLY A 509 -11.21 7.64 -1.51
CA GLY A 509 -11.63 7.42 -2.88
C GLY A 509 -10.74 8.14 -3.89
N ASP A 510 -10.37 9.39 -3.60
CA ASP A 510 -9.50 10.20 -4.46
C ASP A 510 -8.08 9.60 -4.52
N TYR A 511 -7.53 9.16 -3.38
CA TYR A 511 -6.25 8.47 -3.34
C TYR A 511 -6.27 7.16 -4.15
N LEU A 512 -7.30 6.34 -3.97
CA LEU A 512 -7.44 5.07 -4.70
C LEU A 512 -7.55 5.30 -6.21
N LEU A 513 -8.30 6.32 -6.61
CA LEU A 513 -8.44 6.69 -8.01
C LEU A 513 -7.12 7.16 -8.63
N GLN A 514 -6.36 7.99 -7.91
CA GLN A 514 -5.06 8.50 -8.34
C GLN A 514 -4.03 7.38 -8.51
N ASN A 515 -4.09 6.35 -7.67
CA ASN A 515 -3.17 5.19 -7.70
C ASN A 515 -3.72 3.99 -8.50
N GLU A 516 -4.76 4.22 -9.32
CA GLU A 516 -5.37 3.22 -10.21
C GLU A 516 -5.98 1.98 -9.52
N TYR A 517 -6.38 2.09 -8.24
CA TYR A 517 -7.20 1.09 -7.55
C TYR A 517 -8.67 1.25 -7.92
N ILE A 518 -8.98 0.99 -9.20
CA ILE A 518 -10.25 1.36 -9.84
C ILE A 518 -11.47 0.69 -9.20
N GLU A 519 -11.37 -0.59 -8.83
CA GLU A 519 -12.48 -1.33 -8.21
C GLU A 519 -12.87 -0.76 -6.85
N GLU A 520 -11.88 -0.60 -5.96
CA GLU A 520 -12.07 -0.04 -4.62
C GLU A 520 -12.57 1.41 -4.68
N ALA A 521 -11.99 2.22 -5.58
CA ALA A 521 -12.46 3.60 -5.81
C ALA A 521 -13.92 3.63 -6.28
N SER A 522 -14.33 2.70 -7.16
CA SER A 522 -15.72 2.62 -7.65
C SER A 522 -16.70 2.37 -6.51
N GLU A 523 -16.37 1.48 -5.58
CA GLU A 523 -17.20 1.17 -4.41
C GLU A 523 -17.37 2.39 -3.50
N ILE A 524 -16.28 3.12 -3.25
CA ILE A 524 -16.29 4.33 -2.43
C ILE A 524 -17.16 5.42 -3.06
N PHE A 525 -16.99 5.72 -4.35
CA PHE A 525 -17.78 6.78 -4.98
C PHE A 525 -19.26 6.40 -5.10
N LYS A 526 -19.60 5.12 -5.26
CA LYS A 526 -20.99 4.63 -5.17
C LYS A 526 -21.56 4.87 -3.76
N PHE A 527 -20.81 4.52 -2.72
CA PHE A 527 -21.19 4.78 -1.33
C PHE A 527 -21.42 6.29 -1.08
N LEU A 528 -20.52 7.14 -1.55
CA LEU A 528 -20.63 8.60 -1.42
C LEU A 528 -21.84 9.14 -2.18
N ALA A 529 -22.11 8.65 -3.39
CA ALA A 529 -23.27 9.04 -4.19
C ALA A 529 -24.61 8.63 -3.57
N ASP A 530 -24.65 7.53 -2.82
CA ASP A 530 -25.84 7.09 -2.08
C ASP A 530 -26.11 7.98 -0.86
N LYS A 531 -25.05 8.46 -0.19
CA LYS A 531 -25.11 9.36 0.96
C LYS A 531 -25.42 10.81 0.56
N GLU A 532 -24.67 11.34 -0.39
CA GLU A 532 -24.78 12.69 -0.93
C GLU A 532 -25.40 12.60 -2.32
N LYS A 533 -26.73 12.42 -2.35
CA LYS A 533 -27.48 12.35 -3.60
C LYS A 533 -27.28 13.61 -4.42
N ASN A 534 -27.33 13.46 -5.74
CA ASN A 534 -27.22 14.55 -6.70
C ASN A 534 -25.87 15.29 -6.68
N ASN A 535 -24.77 14.58 -6.41
CA ASN A 535 -23.43 15.11 -6.59
C ASN A 535 -22.86 14.71 -7.98
N SER A 536 -22.71 15.71 -8.86
CA SER A 536 -22.19 15.51 -10.22
C SER A 536 -20.79 14.91 -10.24
N GLU A 537 -19.90 15.37 -9.35
CA GLU A 537 -18.51 14.92 -9.27
C GLU A 537 -18.42 13.42 -8.95
N TYR A 538 -19.26 12.91 -8.05
CA TYR A 538 -19.27 11.48 -7.74
C TYR A 538 -19.81 10.65 -8.91
N TYR A 539 -20.84 11.12 -9.62
CA TYR A 539 -21.33 10.44 -10.82
C TYR A 539 -20.26 10.40 -11.93
N GLN A 540 -19.49 11.49 -12.10
CA GLN A 540 -18.33 11.51 -12.99
C GLN A 540 -17.27 10.49 -12.59
N LYS A 541 -16.89 10.45 -11.31
CA LYS A 541 -15.89 9.51 -10.79
C LYS A 541 -16.35 8.05 -10.88
N ILE A 542 -17.64 7.76 -10.66
CA ILE A 542 -18.20 6.42 -10.90
C ILE A 542 -18.16 6.08 -12.39
N GLY A 543 -18.60 6.98 -13.26
CA GLY A 543 -18.54 6.78 -14.71
C GLY A 543 -17.11 6.49 -15.19
N TYR A 544 -16.14 7.22 -14.67
CA TYR A 544 -14.72 7.04 -14.99
C TYR A 544 -14.16 5.72 -14.48
N THR A 545 -14.49 5.31 -13.25
CA THR A 545 -14.04 3.99 -12.75
C THR A 545 -14.64 2.85 -13.59
N GLN A 546 -15.92 2.94 -13.96
CA GLN A 546 -16.57 1.95 -14.82
C GLN A 546 -16.00 1.91 -16.24
N GLU A 547 -15.67 3.07 -16.81
CA GLU A 547 -15.01 3.17 -18.10
C GLU A 547 -13.63 2.50 -18.10
N ARG A 548 -12.84 2.70 -17.04
CA ARG A 548 -11.53 2.06 -16.87
C ARG A 548 -11.64 0.54 -16.71
N GLN A 549 -12.75 0.05 -16.13
CA GLN A 549 -13.11 -1.37 -16.09
C GLN A 549 -13.71 -1.91 -17.41
N LYS A 550 -13.77 -1.09 -18.47
CA LYS A 550 -14.38 -1.40 -19.78
C LYS A 550 -15.88 -1.68 -19.71
N GLN A 551 -16.55 -1.27 -18.64
CA GLN A 551 -18.02 -1.34 -18.50
C GLN A 551 -18.66 -0.10 -19.12
N TYR A 552 -18.48 0.10 -20.43
CA TYR A 552 -18.81 1.37 -21.11
C TYR A 552 -20.31 1.71 -21.05
N ALA A 553 -21.20 0.74 -21.19
CA ALA A 553 -22.65 0.96 -21.06
C ALA A 553 -23.02 1.54 -19.68
N SER A 554 -22.50 0.94 -18.61
CA SER A 554 -22.68 1.41 -17.22
C SER A 554 -22.05 2.79 -17.02
N ALA A 555 -20.86 3.02 -17.57
CA ALA A 555 -20.19 4.32 -17.52
C ALA A 555 -21.04 5.43 -18.15
N ILE A 556 -21.64 5.18 -19.33
CA ILE A 556 -22.54 6.12 -20.01
C ILE A 556 -23.72 6.49 -19.12
N ASP A 557 -24.36 5.51 -18.46
CA ASP A 557 -25.50 5.77 -17.58
C ASP A 557 -25.13 6.68 -16.41
N TRP A 558 -23.95 6.48 -15.80
CA TRP A 558 -23.46 7.34 -14.72
C TRP A 558 -23.07 8.73 -15.20
N TYR A 559 -22.39 8.84 -16.34
CA TYR A 559 -22.07 10.15 -16.92
C TYR A 559 -23.32 10.93 -17.32
N LYS A 560 -24.36 10.27 -17.85
CA LYS A 560 -25.65 10.91 -18.14
C LYS A 560 -26.34 11.40 -16.86
N LYS A 561 -26.23 10.69 -15.73
CA LYS A 561 -26.70 11.19 -14.44
C LYS A 561 -25.94 12.46 -14.00
N SER A 562 -24.63 12.54 -14.25
CA SER A 562 -23.84 13.76 -14.01
C SER A 562 -24.29 14.91 -14.93
N GLU A 563 -24.46 14.64 -16.23
CA GLU A 563 -24.91 15.61 -17.23
C GLU A 563 -26.25 16.25 -16.87
N LEU A 564 -27.19 15.46 -16.32
CA LEU A 564 -28.49 15.97 -15.85
C LEU A 564 -28.36 17.01 -14.72
N LEU A 565 -27.28 16.95 -13.93
CA LEU A 565 -27.02 17.90 -12.83
C LEU A 565 -26.19 19.09 -13.29
N GLN A 566 -25.22 18.86 -14.18
CA GLN A 566 -24.32 19.86 -14.71
C GLN A 566 -24.25 19.75 -16.23
N SER A 567 -25.20 20.41 -16.89
CA SER A 567 -25.25 20.46 -18.36
C SER A 567 -24.06 21.24 -18.93
N GLY A 568 -23.53 20.78 -20.05
CA GLY A 568 -22.45 21.48 -20.77
C GLY A 568 -21.05 21.30 -20.20
N ASP A 569 -20.85 20.39 -19.24
CA ASP A 569 -19.51 20.00 -18.81
C ASP A 569 -18.79 19.21 -19.93
N VAL A 570 -17.86 19.89 -20.60
CA VAL A 570 -17.10 19.34 -21.74
C VAL A 570 -16.35 18.05 -21.38
N TRP A 571 -15.91 17.91 -20.12
CA TRP A 571 -15.24 16.68 -19.69
C TRP A 571 -16.21 15.51 -19.73
N THR A 572 -17.37 15.62 -19.08
CA THR A 572 -18.41 14.58 -19.06
C THR A 572 -18.90 14.22 -20.46
N LEU A 573 -19.23 15.23 -21.28
CA LEU A 573 -19.69 15.01 -22.66
C LEU A 573 -18.66 14.22 -23.49
N ARG A 574 -17.37 14.54 -23.33
CA ARG A 574 -16.28 13.84 -24.05
C ARG A 574 -16.18 12.39 -23.63
N HIS A 575 -16.31 12.10 -22.33
CA HIS A 575 -16.27 10.74 -21.81
C HIS A 575 -17.49 9.91 -22.26
N ILE A 576 -18.68 10.51 -22.33
CA ILE A 576 -19.87 9.87 -22.91
C ILE A 576 -19.62 9.52 -24.38
N ALA A 577 -19.17 10.49 -25.20
CA ALA A 577 -18.89 10.27 -26.62
C ALA A 577 -17.86 9.15 -26.83
N ARG A 578 -16.78 9.14 -26.05
CA ARG A 578 -15.75 8.09 -26.11
C ARG A 578 -16.29 6.71 -25.75
N CYS A 579 -17.10 6.60 -24.70
CA CYS A 579 -17.73 5.34 -24.34
C CYS A 579 -18.71 4.87 -25.42
N LEU A 580 -19.49 5.79 -26.02
CA LEU A 580 -20.38 5.48 -27.14
C LEU A 580 -19.62 4.98 -28.37
N MET A 581 -18.44 5.54 -28.66
CA MET A 581 -17.54 5.04 -29.71
C MET A 581 -17.11 3.59 -29.44
N LYS A 582 -16.77 3.26 -28.18
CA LYS A 582 -16.39 1.89 -27.78
C LYS A 582 -17.56 0.89 -27.87
N GLU A 583 -18.77 1.35 -27.58
CA GLU A 583 -20.02 0.59 -27.75
C GLU A 583 -20.53 0.57 -29.21
N ARG A 584 -19.78 1.14 -30.17
CA ARG A 584 -20.14 1.26 -31.60
C ARG A 584 -21.43 2.05 -31.87
N ARG A 585 -21.84 2.92 -30.94
CA ARG A 585 -23.00 3.82 -31.05
C ARG A 585 -22.57 5.16 -31.66
N TYR A 586 -22.07 5.09 -32.89
CA TYR A 586 -21.35 6.20 -33.54
C TYR A 586 -22.20 7.46 -33.76
N HIS A 587 -23.49 7.30 -34.09
CA HIS A 587 -24.39 8.44 -34.28
C HIS A 587 -24.57 9.22 -32.96
N GLU A 588 -24.79 8.54 -31.84
CA GLU A 588 -24.93 9.22 -30.56
C GLU A 588 -23.60 9.88 -30.14
N ALA A 589 -22.46 9.23 -30.39
CA ALA A 589 -21.15 9.83 -30.15
C ALA A 589 -20.96 11.13 -30.96
N TYR A 590 -21.37 11.12 -32.23
CA TYR A 590 -21.34 12.29 -33.11
C TYR A 590 -22.17 13.45 -32.54
N GLU A 591 -23.39 13.20 -32.08
CA GLU A 591 -24.24 14.22 -31.44
C GLU A 591 -23.57 14.84 -30.21
N TYR A 592 -22.97 14.01 -29.34
CA TYR A 592 -22.24 14.52 -28.18
C TYR A 592 -21.01 15.34 -28.58
N TYR A 593 -20.23 14.91 -29.58
CA TYR A 593 -19.09 15.69 -30.07
C TYR A 593 -19.53 17.01 -30.72
N LYS A 594 -20.66 17.02 -31.44
CA LYS A 594 -21.27 18.25 -31.98
C LYS A 594 -21.70 19.21 -30.88
N GLN A 595 -22.23 18.71 -29.77
CA GLN A 595 -22.51 19.56 -28.60
C GLN A 595 -21.22 20.17 -28.04
N ILE A 596 -20.14 19.38 -27.90
CA ILE A 596 -18.84 19.90 -27.43
C ILE A 596 -18.28 20.97 -28.38
N GLU A 597 -18.51 20.83 -29.70
CA GLU A 597 -18.04 21.78 -30.72
C GLU A 597 -18.65 23.17 -30.52
N THR A 598 -19.86 23.26 -29.96
CA THR A 598 -20.48 24.55 -29.61
C THR A 598 -19.73 25.29 -28.50
N PHE A 599 -19.07 24.57 -27.59
CA PHE A 599 -18.27 25.16 -26.51
C PHE A 599 -16.81 25.37 -26.91
N LYS A 600 -16.29 24.55 -27.84
CA LYS A 600 -14.88 24.58 -28.29
C LYS A 600 -14.78 24.46 -29.82
N PRO A 601 -15.16 25.50 -30.58
CA PRO A 601 -15.25 25.44 -32.04
C PRO A 601 -13.89 25.27 -32.75
N ASP A 602 -12.80 25.63 -32.07
CA ASP A 602 -11.43 25.59 -32.61
C ASP A 602 -10.60 24.41 -32.07
N ASP A 603 -11.22 23.49 -31.33
CA ASP A 603 -10.52 22.28 -30.84
C ASP A 603 -10.29 21.30 -32.00
N LEU A 604 -9.08 21.31 -32.55
CA LEU A 604 -8.70 20.41 -33.64
C LEU A 604 -8.74 18.93 -33.22
N LYS A 605 -8.50 18.61 -31.94
CA LYS A 605 -8.62 17.23 -31.45
C LYS A 605 -10.08 16.79 -31.48
N LEU A 606 -11.01 17.67 -31.13
CA LEU A 606 -12.44 17.41 -31.28
C LEU A 606 -12.83 17.24 -32.76
N THR A 607 -12.30 18.09 -33.66
CA THR A 607 -12.54 17.98 -35.10
C THR A 607 -12.08 16.61 -35.65
N MET A 608 -10.94 16.09 -35.15
CA MET A 608 -10.49 14.73 -35.46
C MET A 608 -11.48 13.66 -34.99
N GLU A 609 -12.00 13.76 -33.77
CA GLU A 609 -12.97 12.80 -33.22
C GLU A 609 -14.32 12.83 -33.97
N VAL A 610 -14.78 14.01 -34.39
CA VAL A 610 -15.96 14.14 -35.27
C VAL A 610 -15.72 13.45 -36.61
N GLY A 611 -14.55 13.69 -37.23
CA GLY A 611 -14.16 13.01 -38.47
C GLY A 611 -14.13 11.49 -38.31
N ARG A 612 -13.59 10.98 -37.19
CA ARG A 612 -13.60 9.55 -36.86
C ARG A 612 -15.00 8.98 -36.75
N CYS A 613 -15.93 9.67 -36.09
CA CYS A 613 -17.32 9.24 -36.01
C CYS A 613 -17.94 9.12 -37.41
N LEU A 614 -17.73 10.13 -38.26
CA LEU A 614 -18.20 10.15 -39.64
C LEU A 614 -17.62 8.97 -40.45
N THR A 615 -16.33 8.68 -40.31
CA THR A 615 -15.69 7.50 -40.94
C THR A 615 -16.35 6.20 -40.49
N MET A 616 -16.60 6.02 -39.18
CA MET A 616 -17.24 4.81 -38.65
C MET A 616 -18.71 4.67 -39.08
N MET A 617 -19.38 5.79 -39.34
CA MET A 617 -20.72 5.86 -39.94
C MET A 617 -20.70 5.79 -41.48
N GLN A 618 -19.53 5.64 -42.10
CA GLN A 618 -19.31 5.58 -43.55
C GLN A 618 -19.63 6.89 -44.31
N HIS A 619 -19.69 8.02 -43.61
CA HIS A 619 -19.81 9.37 -44.18
C HIS A 619 -18.43 9.93 -44.56
N TYR A 620 -17.73 9.25 -45.46
CA TYR A 620 -16.32 9.50 -45.75
C TYR A 620 -16.02 10.89 -46.34
N GLU A 621 -16.90 11.45 -47.17
CA GLU A 621 -16.70 12.80 -47.74
C GLU A 621 -16.82 13.92 -46.69
N GLU A 622 -17.72 13.76 -45.73
CA GLU A 622 -17.83 14.68 -44.59
C GLU A 622 -16.62 14.53 -43.65
N ALA A 623 -16.20 13.28 -43.39
CA ALA A 623 -15.00 12.99 -42.61
C ALA A 623 -13.75 13.64 -43.23
N LEU A 624 -13.59 13.58 -44.56
CA LEU A 624 -12.50 14.23 -45.29
C LEU A 624 -12.47 15.74 -45.01
N THR A 625 -13.62 16.41 -45.00
CA THR A 625 -13.71 17.85 -44.69
C THR A 625 -13.16 18.16 -43.30
N CYS A 626 -13.49 17.33 -42.30
CA CYS A 626 -12.93 17.45 -40.95
C CYS A 626 -11.41 17.25 -40.94
N PHE A 627 -10.89 16.21 -41.59
CA PHE A 627 -9.47 15.92 -41.56
C PHE A 627 -8.63 16.94 -42.34
N PHE A 628 -9.12 17.47 -43.47
CA PHE A 628 -8.46 18.57 -44.18
C PHE A 628 -8.40 19.84 -43.34
N LYS A 629 -9.47 20.16 -42.59
CA LYS A 629 -9.46 21.29 -41.65
C LYS A 629 -8.35 21.11 -40.60
N VAL A 630 -8.19 19.90 -40.05
CA VAL A 630 -7.14 19.61 -39.07
C VAL A 630 -5.75 19.71 -39.69
N GLU A 631 -5.52 19.12 -40.86
CA GLU A 631 -4.22 19.20 -41.55
C GLU A 631 -3.85 20.65 -41.88
N TYR A 632 -4.80 21.46 -42.34
CA TYR A 632 -4.56 22.86 -42.71
C TYR A 632 -4.16 23.70 -41.49
N LEU A 633 -4.76 23.45 -40.33
CA LEU A 633 -4.57 24.25 -39.11
C LEU A 633 -3.48 23.70 -38.19
N SER A 634 -3.16 22.41 -38.26
CA SER A 634 -2.09 21.77 -37.50
C SER A 634 -0.95 21.39 -38.44
N GLN A 635 0.14 22.18 -38.39
CA GLN A 635 1.35 21.84 -39.15
C GLN A 635 1.89 20.49 -38.65
N LYS A 636 1.88 19.48 -39.53
CA LYS A 636 2.32 18.07 -39.32
C LYS A 636 1.39 17.23 -38.42
N SER A 637 0.16 16.98 -38.87
CA SER A 637 -0.71 15.95 -38.27
C SER A 637 -0.71 14.67 -39.12
N ASP A 638 0.19 13.72 -38.81
CA ASP A 638 0.26 12.43 -39.52
C ASP A 638 -0.98 11.57 -39.28
N GLU A 639 -1.65 11.75 -38.16
CA GLU A 639 -2.94 11.14 -37.87
C GLU A 639 -4.04 11.62 -38.83
N ALA A 640 -4.11 12.94 -39.10
CA ALA A 640 -5.04 13.50 -40.08
C ALA A 640 -4.69 13.04 -41.50
N ARG A 641 -3.41 13.07 -41.88
CA ARG A 641 -2.92 12.58 -43.19
C ARG A 641 -3.31 11.12 -43.44
N ARG A 642 -3.13 10.25 -42.45
CA ARG A 642 -3.56 8.85 -42.50
C ARG A 642 -5.06 8.73 -42.74
N ALA A 643 -5.86 9.46 -41.96
CA ALA A 643 -7.30 9.45 -42.08
C ALA A 643 -7.77 9.97 -43.45
N ILE A 644 -7.11 11.01 -44.00
CA ILE A 644 -7.35 11.53 -45.34
C ILE A 644 -7.01 10.48 -46.39
N GLY A 645 -5.82 9.87 -46.31
CA GLY A 645 -5.38 8.83 -47.24
C GLY A 645 -6.35 7.66 -47.28
N TRP A 646 -6.79 7.20 -46.11
CA TRP A 646 -7.78 6.12 -45.99
C TRP A 646 -9.14 6.50 -46.55
N CYS A 647 -9.71 7.64 -46.12
CA CYS A 647 -11.02 8.06 -46.63
C CYS A 647 -10.97 8.32 -48.15
N SER A 648 -9.89 8.90 -48.66
CA SER A 648 -9.65 9.11 -50.10
C SER A 648 -9.60 7.78 -50.85
N PHE A 649 -8.94 6.76 -50.29
CA PHE A 649 -8.93 5.42 -50.86
C PHE A 649 -10.34 4.82 -50.94
N VAL A 650 -11.10 4.88 -49.84
CA VAL A 650 -12.45 4.29 -49.76
C VAL A 650 -13.43 4.96 -50.73
N VAL A 651 -13.35 6.28 -50.93
CA VAL A 651 -14.20 7.01 -51.89
C VAL A 651 -13.69 6.95 -53.34
N GLY A 652 -12.59 6.24 -53.61
CA GLY A 652 -12.05 6.05 -54.97
C GLY A 652 -11.13 7.17 -55.49
N LYS A 653 -10.72 8.12 -54.62
CA LYS A 653 -9.74 9.18 -54.94
C LYS A 653 -8.31 8.64 -54.79
N TYR A 654 -7.95 7.65 -55.60
CA TYR A 654 -6.70 6.90 -55.45
C TYR A 654 -5.43 7.75 -55.60
N ASP A 655 -5.40 8.69 -56.55
CA ASP A 655 -4.22 9.57 -56.74
C ASP A 655 -3.98 10.47 -55.52
N GLN A 656 -5.07 10.87 -54.85
CA GLN A 656 -4.97 11.61 -53.60
C GLN A 656 -4.49 10.70 -52.48
N ALA A 657 -5.10 9.52 -52.31
CA ALA A 657 -4.66 8.55 -51.31
C ALA A 657 -3.17 8.22 -51.46
N GLN A 658 -2.71 8.00 -52.69
CA GLN A 658 -1.31 7.72 -53.01
C GLN A 658 -0.39 8.85 -52.54
N LYS A 659 -0.71 10.11 -52.86
CA LYS A 659 0.10 11.27 -52.43
C LYS A 659 0.23 11.34 -50.91
N TYR A 660 -0.87 11.14 -50.19
CA TYR A 660 -0.87 11.18 -48.72
C TYR A 660 -0.02 10.05 -48.12
N TYR A 661 -0.14 8.84 -48.65
CA TYR A 661 0.71 7.74 -48.18
C TYR A 661 2.17 7.92 -48.58
N GLU A 662 2.50 8.42 -49.78
CA GLU A 662 3.88 8.74 -50.15
C GLU A 662 4.50 9.78 -49.20
N MET A 663 3.73 10.78 -48.76
CA MET A 663 4.17 11.73 -47.73
C MET A 663 4.45 11.02 -46.40
N LEU A 664 3.54 10.18 -45.91
CA LEU A 664 3.71 9.42 -44.67
C LEU A 664 4.92 8.48 -44.72
N LEU A 665 5.12 7.80 -45.85
CA LEU A 665 6.24 6.89 -46.09
C LEU A 665 7.59 7.61 -46.22
N SER A 666 7.59 8.93 -46.42
CA SER A 666 8.81 9.76 -46.48
C SER A 666 9.26 10.30 -45.12
N GLU A 667 8.44 10.15 -44.07
CA GLU A 667 8.81 10.50 -42.71
C GLU A 667 9.85 9.51 -42.14
N PRO A 668 10.66 9.88 -41.14
CA PRO A 668 11.76 9.05 -40.64
C PRO A 668 11.34 7.70 -40.04
N ASP A 669 10.10 7.60 -39.54
CA ASP A 669 9.56 6.41 -38.87
C ASP A 669 8.09 6.19 -39.28
N PRO A 670 7.85 5.69 -40.51
CA PRO A 670 6.50 5.43 -41.00
C PRO A 670 5.87 4.24 -40.28
N ALA A 671 4.59 4.35 -39.91
CA ALA A 671 3.92 3.28 -39.19
C ALA A 671 3.65 2.07 -40.10
N MET A 672 3.58 0.88 -39.51
CA MET A 672 3.24 -0.36 -40.23
C MET A 672 1.94 -0.23 -41.04
N GLN A 673 0.90 0.39 -40.47
CA GLN A 673 -0.38 0.63 -41.16
C GLN A 673 -0.25 1.54 -42.40
N ASP A 674 0.72 2.46 -42.42
CA ASP A 674 0.95 3.34 -43.58
C ASP A 674 1.43 2.53 -44.78
N TRP A 675 2.32 1.56 -44.54
CA TRP A 675 2.79 0.62 -45.55
C TRP A 675 1.68 -0.30 -46.06
N ILE A 676 0.86 -0.84 -45.17
CA ILE A 676 -0.30 -1.67 -45.57
C ILE A 676 -1.25 -0.87 -46.47
N ASN A 677 -1.64 0.32 -46.02
CA ASN A 677 -2.61 1.13 -46.73
C ASN A 677 -2.03 1.68 -48.06
N ALA A 678 -0.74 2.04 -48.11
CA ALA A 678 -0.07 2.37 -49.36
C ALA A 678 -0.09 1.18 -50.34
N GLY A 679 0.18 -0.02 -49.83
CA GLY A 679 0.08 -1.27 -50.58
C GLY A 679 -1.33 -1.46 -51.17
N HIS A 680 -2.38 -1.18 -50.40
CA HIS A 680 -3.77 -1.24 -50.86
C HIS A 680 -4.03 -0.29 -52.03
N VAL A 681 -3.56 0.97 -51.92
CA VAL A 681 -3.69 1.97 -52.97
C VAL A 681 -2.98 1.53 -54.25
N TYR A 682 -1.71 1.11 -54.15
CA TYR A 682 -0.95 0.64 -55.31
C TYR A 682 -1.56 -0.60 -55.95
N GLN A 683 -2.11 -1.51 -55.15
CA GLN A 683 -2.73 -2.73 -55.64
C GLN A 683 -3.98 -2.43 -56.47
N VAL A 684 -4.85 -1.52 -56.00
CA VAL A 684 -6.04 -1.08 -56.74
C VAL A 684 -5.67 -0.32 -58.01
N GLN A 685 -4.59 0.47 -57.97
CA GLN A 685 -4.02 1.14 -59.15
C GLN A 685 -3.26 0.19 -60.11
N LYS A 686 -3.21 -1.12 -59.83
CA LYS A 686 -2.49 -2.14 -60.62
C LYS A 686 -0.97 -1.95 -60.67
N GLN A 687 -0.40 -1.26 -59.69
CA GLN A 687 1.04 -1.12 -59.50
C GLN A 687 1.57 -2.23 -58.57
N THR A 688 1.44 -3.49 -59.01
CA THR A 688 1.66 -4.68 -58.16
C THR A 688 3.06 -4.72 -57.53
N GLU A 689 4.12 -4.37 -58.27
CA GLU A 689 5.50 -4.39 -57.74
C GLU A 689 5.68 -3.45 -56.54
N LYS A 690 5.10 -2.24 -56.62
CA LYS A 690 5.12 -1.27 -55.51
C LYS A 690 4.26 -1.73 -54.36
N ALA A 691 3.10 -2.34 -54.64
CA ALA A 691 2.23 -2.90 -53.61
C ALA A 691 2.96 -3.97 -52.79
N ILE A 692 3.60 -4.93 -53.46
CA ILE A 692 4.41 -5.98 -52.82
C ILE A 692 5.54 -5.38 -51.99
N ALA A 693 6.27 -4.38 -52.52
CA ALA A 693 7.32 -3.70 -51.77
C ALA A 693 6.79 -3.05 -50.47
N CYS A 694 5.62 -2.40 -50.55
CA CYS A 694 4.98 -1.80 -49.37
C CYS A 694 4.59 -2.86 -48.34
N TYR A 695 3.93 -3.95 -48.75
CA TYR A 695 3.56 -5.01 -47.82
C TYR A 695 4.78 -5.70 -47.19
N LYS A 696 5.88 -5.88 -47.93
CA LYS A 696 7.15 -6.41 -47.37
C LYS A 696 7.73 -5.50 -46.29
N ASN A 697 7.67 -4.17 -46.49
CA ASN A 697 8.07 -3.23 -45.45
C ASN A 697 7.15 -3.29 -44.23
N ALA A 698 5.83 -3.44 -44.42
CA ALA A 698 4.90 -3.65 -43.31
C ALA A 698 5.24 -4.91 -42.50
N VAL A 699 5.51 -6.03 -43.17
CA VAL A 699 5.89 -7.31 -42.52
C VAL A 699 7.16 -7.17 -41.68
N ASN A 700 8.15 -6.41 -42.15
CA ASN A 700 9.40 -6.16 -41.42
C ASN A 700 9.18 -5.34 -40.12
N LEU A 701 8.05 -4.64 -40.00
CA LEU A 701 7.69 -3.84 -38.83
C LEU A 701 6.72 -4.57 -37.89
N CYS A 702 6.19 -5.73 -38.27
CA CYS A 702 5.31 -6.54 -37.43
C CYS A 702 6.11 -7.40 -36.44
N ASP A 703 5.54 -7.63 -35.25
CA ASP A 703 6.12 -8.54 -34.26
C ASP A 703 6.15 -9.99 -34.77
N ASN A 704 5.16 -10.37 -35.59
CA ASN A 704 5.05 -11.67 -36.22
C ASN A 704 4.14 -11.63 -37.46
N TRP A 705 4.15 -12.72 -38.24
CA TRP A 705 3.35 -12.87 -39.46
C TRP A 705 1.83 -12.81 -39.25
N GLU A 706 1.33 -13.31 -38.11
CA GLU A 706 -0.12 -13.34 -37.83
C GLU A 706 -0.67 -11.93 -37.56
N ASP A 707 0.14 -11.05 -36.98
CA ASP A 707 -0.19 -9.65 -36.76
C ASP A 707 -0.41 -8.92 -38.11
N PHE A 708 0.52 -9.07 -39.05
CA PHE A 708 0.36 -8.57 -40.42
C PHE A 708 -0.92 -9.09 -41.08
N LEU A 709 -1.16 -10.41 -41.00
CA LEU A 709 -2.34 -11.04 -41.60
C LEU A 709 -3.64 -10.50 -41.02
N THR A 710 -3.69 -10.22 -39.72
CA THR A 710 -4.87 -9.68 -39.06
C THR A 710 -5.20 -8.31 -39.62
N HIS A 711 -4.23 -7.40 -39.63
CA HIS A 711 -4.39 -6.05 -40.18
C HIS A 711 -4.77 -6.06 -41.68
N TYR A 712 -4.09 -6.88 -42.49
CA TYR A 712 -4.39 -7.00 -43.92
C TYR A 712 -5.82 -7.54 -44.18
N ARG A 713 -6.27 -8.52 -43.39
CA ARG A 713 -7.58 -9.15 -43.58
C ARG A 713 -8.74 -8.28 -43.13
N ASP A 714 -8.55 -7.43 -42.12
CA ASP A 714 -9.56 -6.47 -41.64
C ASP A 714 -10.01 -5.51 -42.76
N ASP A 715 -9.11 -5.20 -43.71
CA ASP A 715 -9.37 -4.29 -44.82
C ASP A 715 -10.02 -4.94 -46.06
N ARG A 716 -10.24 -6.26 -46.02
CA ARG A 716 -10.84 -7.03 -47.12
C ARG A 716 -12.17 -6.47 -47.63
N PRO A 717 -13.14 -6.02 -46.79
CA PRO A 717 -14.38 -5.45 -47.29
C PRO A 717 -14.15 -4.20 -48.17
N TYR A 718 -13.19 -3.36 -47.79
CA TYR A 718 -12.86 -2.14 -48.54
C TYR A 718 -12.14 -2.46 -49.85
N LEU A 719 -11.18 -3.38 -49.84
CA LEU A 719 -10.51 -3.84 -51.06
C LEU A 719 -11.48 -4.43 -52.08
N ARG A 720 -12.45 -5.23 -51.62
CA ARG A 720 -13.51 -5.77 -52.49
C ARG A 720 -14.41 -4.68 -53.04
N ALA A 721 -14.75 -3.67 -52.23
CA ALA A 721 -15.52 -2.52 -52.69
C ALA A 721 -14.80 -1.73 -53.80
N GLN A 722 -13.46 -1.72 -53.79
CA GLN A 722 -12.64 -1.13 -54.86
C GLN A 722 -12.45 -2.04 -56.10
N GLY A 723 -13.10 -3.21 -56.14
CA GLY A 723 -13.11 -4.09 -57.32
C GLY A 723 -12.03 -5.17 -57.36
N LEU A 724 -11.30 -5.42 -56.25
CA LEU A 724 -10.40 -6.56 -56.14
C LEU A 724 -11.20 -7.86 -55.90
N SER A 725 -10.83 -8.93 -56.60
CA SER A 725 -11.45 -10.25 -56.40
C SER A 725 -10.95 -10.89 -55.10
N ALA A 726 -11.77 -11.76 -54.50
CA ALA A 726 -11.41 -12.41 -53.24
C ALA A 726 -10.12 -13.23 -53.39
N GLU A 727 -9.96 -13.92 -54.53
CA GLU A 727 -8.78 -14.73 -54.83
C GLU A 727 -7.50 -13.88 -54.90
N LYS A 728 -7.59 -12.67 -55.44
CA LYS A 728 -6.44 -11.74 -55.52
C LYS A 728 -6.04 -11.16 -54.16
N ILE A 729 -7.00 -11.01 -53.24
CA ILE A 729 -6.72 -10.57 -51.88
C ILE A 729 -6.11 -11.73 -51.10
N ASP A 730 -6.66 -12.93 -51.26
CA ASP A 730 -6.27 -14.11 -50.48
C ASP A 730 -4.88 -14.65 -50.89
N ILE A 731 -4.48 -14.52 -52.17
CA ILE A 731 -3.16 -14.97 -52.67
C ILE A 731 -2.02 -14.00 -52.35
N LEU A 732 -2.31 -12.73 -52.09
CA LEU A 732 -1.27 -11.71 -51.95
C LEU A 732 -0.33 -11.94 -50.75
N PRO A 733 -0.79 -12.38 -49.57
CA PRO A 733 0.11 -12.80 -48.50
C PRO A 733 1.06 -13.93 -48.89
N ASP A 734 0.64 -14.88 -49.73
CA ASP A 734 1.51 -15.97 -50.21
C ASP A 734 2.64 -15.44 -51.11
N GLU A 735 2.45 -14.31 -51.80
CA GLU A 735 3.49 -13.65 -52.61
C GLU A 735 4.57 -12.93 -51.77
N LEU A 736 4.36 -12.82 -50.46
CA LEU A 736 5.30 -12.16 -49.54
C LEU A 736 6.25 -13.14 -48.84
N LEU A 737 5.93 -14.44 -48.85
CA LEU A 737 6.76 -15.55 -48.35
C LEU A 737 7.83 -15.93 -49.39
#